data_AF-A0A0S8ALJ1-F1
#
_entry.id   AF-A0A0S8ALJ1-F1
#
_cell.length_a   1.000
_cell.length_b   1.000
_cell.length_c   1.000
_cell.angle_alpha   90.00
_cell.angle_beta   90.00
_cell.angle_gamma   90.00
#
_symmetry.space_group_name_H-M   'P 1'
#
loop_
_entity.id
_entity.type
_entity.pdbx_description
1 polymer ?
#
loop_
_entity_poly.entity_id
_entity_poly.type
_entity_poly.pdbx_seq_one_letter_code
_entity_poly.pdbx_strand_id
1 'polypeptide(L)'
;MDKLQQKKAKYWYIALGLLVAANMLLFAVCALSTHNTLNTFGFDLGIQHQATWLLSRFKNPFVTVNGLHFFAGHARFISVFAAPFLWIWQDARMMLLLQSFSLALAAVPLFLIANKKMGSGLIAIIVVMSYFLYPALGHLNMENFHYDSFLVLFIFCAFYFLITKRYFLYIAFVIFALITKEEAAITIFLLGIYAFFQNKKIGVATMALPVIYVAILLKLIFPIFNPEGYALYSRLRIGEVFLSDPFSLETYKEMYTIFLTNLFTERNGIYLLHIFGPVAFIPLLSPATMLLAGSLYVNLLSDYSYAHSIKYHYVAGFIPFIFISIVYVLSYLTEGKAKKFLLPVIIVIIAASVTGNSLIGSRTRLRDLDEFPKRLEVAMTPQKELEQLIDSVPGDATVSATYNVVPHLTDRETIFQFPNPFERSYWALSRKAPYTNIKYVDFVLLDSRRDKNYETFENLKSDGIYVVSQQKGPFTLYKYSPDLSFERGLRKNLIANQAKEQFALDEDGNKNVEQSDDKLFSEELTRSIAKGISNRMIYVDGNIGARPSDLEALKYGKNKVRIYSTGFMDNLDRLFNSGLLVMQYAIGQPELTDAEYSIIRQYIVNGGRILLLCPAWVWTHYDKKPLDRLPYARIARDFGLKMSSQYVKPPMKTVHPDFKVSNPDEILNGTFSRIEYQRNSFSFPIVEDQNGYASVVAATRGNARIIVWGQNNLLSNKLEAKRGAAEFVTKAVDWLLSEPAPGQK
;
A
#
# COMPACT_ATOMS: atom_id res chain seq x y z
N MET A 1 -42.17 41.02 -5.40
CA MET A 1 -41.17 41.06 -4.30
C MET A 1 -40.58 42.44 -4.31
N ASP A 2 -40.71 43.18 -3.21
CA ASP A 2 -40.32 44.59 -3.11
C ASP A 2 -38.79 44.76 -3.30
N LYS A 3 -38.32 45.86 -3.91
CA LYS A 3 -36.88 46.13 -4.17
C LYS A 3 -36.06 46.06 -2.88
N LEU A 4 -36.65 46.46 -1.75
CA LEU A 4 -36.04 46.37 -0.42
C LEU A 4 -35.85 44.91 0.06
N GLN A 5 -36.82 44.03 -0.21
CA GLN A 5 -36.72 42.61 0.13
C GLN A 5 -35.67 41.88 -0.73
N GLN A 6 -35.57 42.23 -2.02
CA GLN A 6 -34.49 41.72 -2.89
C GLN A 6 -33.11 42.19 -2.40
N LYS A 7 -32.98 43.45 -2.00
CA LYS A 7 -31.73 44.00 -1.46
C LYS A 7 -31.33 43.31 -0.15
N LYS A 8 -32.28 43.10 0.78
CA LYS A 8 -32.07 42.34 2.02
C LYS A 8 -31.65 40.89 1.76
N ALA A 9 -32.30 40.22 0.80
CA ALA A 9 -31.92 38.86 0.42
C ALA A 9 -30.46 38.79 -0.07
N LYS A 10 -30.02 39.75 -0.90
CA LYS A 10 -28.63 39.83 -1.39
C LYS A 10 -27.61 39.87 -0.26
N TYR A 11 -27.85 40.65 0.80
CA TYR A 11 -26.91 40.74 1.94
C TYR A 11 -26.74 39.41 2.68
N TRP A 12 -27.80 38.61 2.82
CA TRP A 12 -27.69 37.31 3.48
C TRP A 12 -26.87 36.30 2.67
N TYR A 13 -26.97 36.31 1.34
CA TYR A 13 -26.12 35.47 0.50
C TYR A 13 -24.65 35.92 0.53
N ILE A 14 -24.39 37.23 0.62
CA ILE A 14 -23.02 37.75 0.81
C ILE A 14 -22.48 37.29 2.17
N ALA A 15 -23.27 37.44 3.24
CA ALA A 15 -22.88 36.98 4.58
C ALA A 15 -22.58 35.47 4.60
N LEU A 16 -23.41 34.66 3.94
CA LEU A 16 -23.17 33.23 3.77
C LEU A 16 -21.84 32.97 3.05
N GLY A 17 -21.59 33.65 1.92
CA GLY A 17 -20.34 33.50 1.16
C GLY A 17 -19.10 33.83 1.99
N LEU A 18 -19.15 34.91 2.77
CA LEU A 18 -18.08 35.30 3.69
C LEU A 18 -17.86 34.26 4.79
N LEU A 19 -18.94 33.73 5.39
CA LEU A 19 -18.84 32.70 6.42
C LEU A 19 -18.26 31.39 5.88
N VAL A 20 -18.68 30.96 4.69
CA VAL A 20 -18.14 29.78 4.00
C VAL A 20 -16.65 29.97 3.71
N ALA A 21 -16.25 31.12 3.16
CA ALA A 21 -14.85 31.42 2.86
C ALA A 21 -13.99 31.49 4.13
N ALA A 22 -14.48 32.14 5.19
CA ALA A 22 -13.79 32.23 6.47
C ALA A 22 -13.61 30.87 7.13
N ASN A 23 -14.66 30.02 7.12
CA ASN A 23 -14.58 28.67 7.66
C ASN A 23 -13.59 27.80 6.86
N MET A 24 -13.68 27.82 5.53
CA MET A 24 -12.75 27.09 4.67
C MET A 24 -11.31 27.52 4.92
N LEU A 25 -11.03 28.83 4.98
CA LEU A 25 -9.70 29.35 5.24
C LEU A 25 -9.17 28.93 6.61
N LEU A 26 -10.00 29.05 7.66
CA LEU A 26 -9.64 28.65 9.03
C LEU A 26 -9.21 27.18 9.09
N PHE A 27 -10.03 26.29 8.54
CA PHE A 27 -9.75 24.85 8.57
C PHE A 27 -8.63 24.44 7.61
N ALA A 28 -8.52 25.06 6.43
CA ALA A 28 -7.40 24.84 5.52
C ALA A 28 -6.07 25.15 6.20
N VAL A 29 -5.95 26.33 6.84
CA VAL A 29 -4.76 26.72 7.58
C VAL A 29 -4.44 25.73 8.70
N CYS A 30 -5.45 25.31 9.47
CA CYS A 30 -5.24 24.34 10.55
C CYS A 30 -4.82 22.96 10.03
N ALA A 31 -5.42 22.48 8.95
CA ALA A 31 -5.12 21.18 8.35
C ALA A 31 -3.72 21.17 7.72
N LEU A 32 -3.38 22.19 6.95
CA LEU A 32 -2.03 22.35 6.36
C LEU A 32 -0.95 22.51 7.43
N SER A 33 -1.20 23.29 8.48
CA SER A 33 -0.28 23.40 9.62
C SER A 33 -0.10 22.06 10.33
N THR A 34 -1.17 21.28 10.47
CA THR A 34 -1.11 19.92 11.07
C THR A 34 -0.29 18.97 10.21
N HIS A 35 -0.43 19.03 8.89
CA HIS A 35 0.37 18.25 7.95
C HIS A 35 1.84 18.66 7.97
N ASN A 36 2.15 19.96 7.86
CA ASN A 36 3.53 20.47 7.84
C ASN A 36 4.28 20.24 9.17
N THR A 37 3.55 20.04 10.28
CA THR A 37 4.13 19.67 11.60
C THR A 37 4.17 18.16 11.84
N LEU A 38 3.96 17.35 10.79
CA LEU A 38 4.00 15.89 10.81
C LEU A 38 3.01 15.26 11.81
N ASN A 39 1.83 15.86 11.91
CA ASN A 39 0.70 15.34 12.68
C ASN A 39 -0.41 14.78 11.76
N THR A 40 -0.03 14.36 10.56
CA THR A 40 -0.81 13.50 9.69
C THR A 40 -0.19 12.12 9.59
N PHE A 41 -0.97 11.10 9.26
CA PHE A 41 -0.54 9.73 9.44
C PHE A 41 -0.81 8.78 8.27
N GLY A 42 -0.01 7.72 8.18
CA GLY A 42 -0.09 6.68 7.15
C GLY A 42 -1.46 6.01 7.06
N PHE A 43 -2.04 5.56 8.18
CA PHE A 43 -3.31 4.81 8.21
C PHE A 43 -4.54 5.66 7.85
N ASP A 44 -4.46 6.97 7.99
CA ASP A 44 -5.54 7.86 7.59
C ASP A 44 -5.19 8.49 6.24
N LEU A 45 -4.48 9.62 6.25
CA LEU A 45 -4.16 10.39 5.05
C LEU A 45 -3.33 9.60 4.03
N GLY A 46 -2.36 8.80 4.48
CA GLY A 46 -1.48 8.05 3.58
C GLY A 46 -2.20 7.00 2.74
N ILE A 47 -3.10 6.22 3.34
CA ILE A 47 -3.93 5.23 2.64
C ILE A 47 -4.82 5.92 1.59
N GLN A 48 -5.51 6.99 1.98
CA GLN A 48 -6.42 7.68 1.07
C GLN A 48 -5.64 8.36 -0.07
N HIS A 49 -4.52 9.01 0.24
CA HIS A 49 -3.72 9.71 -0.76
C HIS A 49 -3.06 8.76 -1.76
N GLN A 50 -2.38 7.70 -1.30
CA GLN A 50 -1.74 6.74 -2.21
C GLN A 50 -2.78 6.14 -3.18
N ALA A 51 -3.93 5.71 -2.67
CA ALA A 51 -4.98 5.15 -3.52
C ALA A 51 -5.50 6.14 -4.56
N THR A 52 -5.75 7.39 -4.14
CA THR A 52 -6.29 8.44 -5.02
C THR A 52 -5.26 8.82 -6.08
N TRP A 53 -3.99 8.87 -5.69
CA TRP A 53 -2.88 9.11 -6.62
C TRP A 53 -2.78 7.98 -7.64
N LEU A 54 -2.85 6.70 -7.22
CA LEU A 54 -2.87 5.54 -8.12
C LEU A 54 -4.05 5.61 -9.11
N LEU A 55 -5.27 5.91 -8.62
CA LEU A 55 -6.45 6.10 -9.44
C LEU A 55 -6.27 7.24 -10.46
N SER A 56 -5.65 8.35 -10.04
CA SER A 56 -5.35 9.48 -10.94
C SER A 56 -4.42 9.11 -12.09
N ARG A 57 -3.67 8.00 -11.96
CA ARG A 57 -2.76 7.47 -12.98
C ARG A 57 -3.27 6.21 -13.66
N PHE A 58 -4.55 5.88 -13.48
CA PHE A 58 -5.18 4.69 -14.04
C PHE A 58 -4.44 3.39 -13.64
N LYS A 59 -3.81 3.40 -12.46
CA LYS A 59 -3.13 2.23 -11.88
C LYS A 59 -4.08 1.48 -10.96
N ASN A 60 -3.79 0.20 -10.75
CA ASN A 60 -4.48 -0.62 -9.74
C ASN A 60 -4.31 0.04 -8.35
N PRO A 61 -5.39 0.43 -7.64
CA PRO A 61 -5.29 1.10 -6.34
C PRO A 61 -5.02 0.09 -5.22
N PHE A 62 -3.96 -0.70 -5.36
CA PHE A 62 -3.43 -1.52 -4.29
C PHE A 62 -2.52 -0.65 -3.40
N VAL A 63 -2.93 -0.45 -2.15
CA VAL A 63 -2.30 0.48 -1.22
C VAL A 63 -1.25 -0.28 -0.40
N THR A 64 0.02 -0.06 -0.70
CA THR A 64 1.14 -0.73 0.00
C THR A 64 1.33 -0.22 1.44
N VAL A 65 0.76 0.94 1.80
CA VAL A 65 0.79 1.45 3.18
C VAL A 65 0.14 0.45 4.16
N ASN A 66 -0.99 -0.17 3.79
CA ASN A 66 -1.71 -1.13 4.63
C ASN A 66 -1.88 -2.52 3.99
N GLY A 67 -1.41 -2.73 2.77
CA GLY A 67 -1.38 -4.04 2.11
C GLY A 67 -2.74 -4.50 1.59
N LEU A 68 -3.63 -3.57 1.24
CA LEU A 68 -4.97 -3.88 0.74
C LEU A 68 -5.29 -3.17 -0.56
N HIS A 69 -6.13 -3.82 -1.37
CA HIS A 69 -6.82 -3.11 -2.43
C HIS A 69 -7.74 -2.05 -1.82
N PHE A 70 -7.76 -0.84 -2.38
CA PHE A 70 -8.47 0.30 -1.80
C PHE A 70 -9.98 0.06 -1.63
N PHE A 71 -10.58 -0.74 -2.52
CA PHE A 71 -12.00 -1.11 -2.47
C PHE A 71 -12.27 -2.46 -1.77
N ALA A 72 -11.27 -3.07 -1.13
CA ALA A 72 -11.41 -4.37 -0.45
C ALA A 72 -12.29 -4.31 0.80
N GLY A 73 -12.21 -3.20 1.56
CA GLY A 73 -12.82 -3.08 2.88
C GLY A 73 -13.96 -2.06 2.97
N HIS A 74 -13.91 -1.02 2.14
CA HIS A 74 -14.78 0.15 2.21
C HIS A 74 -15.16 0.65 0.83
N ALA A 75 -16.41 1.05 0.68
CA ALA A 75 -16.97 1.54 -0.55
C ALA A 75 -16.68 3.02 -0.72
N ARG A 76 -15.47 3.32 -1.21
CA ARG A 76 -14.92 4.67 -1.37
C ARG A 76 -14.88 5.12 -2.83
N PHE A 77 -15.86 4.75 -3.67
CA PHE A 77 -15.80 5.02 -5.11
C PHE A 77 -15.87 6.52 -5.46
N ILE A 78 -16.34 7.35 -4.53
CA ILE A 78 -16.24 8.80 -4.64
C ILE A 78 -14.78 9.27 -4.88
N SER A 79 -13.78 8.45 -4.52
CA SER A 79 -12.37 8.71 -4.80
C SER A 79 -12.07 8.94 -6.29
N VAL A 80 -12.84 8.34 -7.20
CA VAL A 80 -12.71 8.57 -8.65
C VAL A 80 -12.97 10.03 -9.02
N PHE A 81 -13.85 10.72 -8.29
CA PHE A 81 -14.12 12.15 -8.49
C PHE A 81 -13.09 13.04 -7.79
N ALA A 82 -12.38 12.52 -6.78
CA ALA A 82 -11.27 13.23 -6.13
C ALA A 82 -9.96 13.11 -6.92
N ALA A 83 -9.75 12.02 -7.65
CA ALA A 83 -8.53 11.74 -8.39
C ALA A 83 -8.10 12.86 -9.37
N PRO A 84 -8.99 13.50 -10.15
CA PRO A 84 -8.60 14.59 -11.05
C PRO A 84 -8.00 15.81 -10.35
N PHE A 85 -8.29 16.05 -9.07
CA PHE A 85 -7.71 17.17 -8.34
C PHE A 85 -6.22 16.98 -8.08
N LEU A 86 -5.73 15.73 -8.04
CA LEU A 86 -4.31 15.44 -7.94
C LEU A 86 -3.54 15.70 -9.25
N TRP A 87 -4.23 15.98 -10.37
CA TRP A 87 -3.58 16.49 -11.58
C TRP A 87 -3.23 17.98 -11.46
N ILE A 88 -3.94 18.71 -10.60
CA ILE A 88 -3.67 20.13 -10.31
C ILE A 88 -2.52 20.25 -9.31
N TRP A 89 -2.58 19.47 -8.22
CA TRP A 89 -1.53 19.45 -7.21
C TRP A 89 -1.33 18.03 -6.68
N GLN A 90 -0.17 17.44 -7.01
CA GLN A 90 0.20 16.07 -6.66
C GLN A 90 0.68 15.98 -5.21
N ASP A 91 -0.21 16.26 -4.26
CA ASP A 91 0.15 16.37 -2.85
C ASP A 91 -1.02 16.01 -1.93
N ALA A 92 -0.72 15.34 -0.81
CA ALA A 92 -1.71 14.94 0.18
C ALA A 92 -2.50 16.14 0.76
N ARG A 93 -1.89 17.32 0.79
CA ARG A 93 -2.51 18.59 1.17
C ARG A 93 -3.74 18.94 0.32
N MET A 94 -3.76 18.57 -0.96
CA MET A 94 -4.93 18.78 -1.82
C MET A 94 -6.17 18.08 -1.27
N MET A 95 -6.01 16.88 -0.70
CA MET A 95 -7.13 16.13 -0.13
C MET A 95 -7.68 16.82 1.13
N LEU A 96 -6.80 17.30 2.01
CA LEU A 96 -7.19 18.08 3.19
C LEU A 96 -7.99 19.34 2.81
N LEU A 97 -7.57 20.04 1.76
CA LEU A 97 -8.29 21.20 1.23
C LEU A 97 -9.66 20.82 0.68
N LEU A 98 -9.79 19.71 -0.04
CA LEU A 98 -11.06 19.22 -0.56
C LEU A 98 -12.06 18.88 0.56
N GLN A 99 -11.58 18.26 1.64
CA GLN A 99 -12.39 17.98 2.83
C GLN A 99 -12.91 19.27 3.46
N SER A 100 -12.02 20.24 3.72
CA SER A 100 -12.39 21.54 4.27
C SER A 100 -13.37 22.30 3.37
N PHE A 101 -13.14 22.27 2.06
CA PHE A 101 -14.02 22.87 1.07
C PHE A 101 -15.42 22.25 1.09
N SER A 102 -15.52 20.92 1.06
CA SER A 102 -16.80 20.22 1.06
C SER A 102 -17.63 20.52 2.32
N LEU A 103 -16.99 20.46 3.50
CA LEU A 103 -17.67 20.72 4.78
C LEU A 103 -18.11 22.18 4.92
N ALA A 104 -17.34 23.14 4.40
CA ALA A 104 -17.72 24.55 4.35
C ALA A 104 -18.87 24.77 3.35
N LEU A 105 -18.78 24.18 2.15
CA LEU A 105 -19.79 24.28 1.09
C LEU A 105 -21.13 23.67 1.52
N ALA A 106 -21.12 22.66 2.40
CA ALA A 106 -22.31 22.05 2.98
C ALA A 106 -23.21 23.05 3.74
N ALA A 107 -22.67 24.18 4.19
CA ALA A 107 -23.46 25.26 4.78
C ALA A 107 -24.42 25.93 3.78
N VAL A 108 -24.15 25.86 2.47
CA VAL A 108 -25.00 26.46 1.43
C VAL A 108 -26.36 25.77 1.36
N PRO A 109 -26.48 24.44 1.11
CA PRO A 109 -27.77 23.79 1.15
C PRO A 109 -28.44 23.87 2.52
N LEU A 110 -27.68 23.86 3.63
CA LEU A 110 -28.24 24.09 4.97
C LEU A 110 -28.92 25.47 5.09
N PHE A 111 -28.24 26.54 4.67
CA PHE A 111 -28.81 27.89 4.61
C PHE A 111 -30.07 27.93 3.75
N LEU A 112 -30.05 27.29 2.59
CA LEU A 112 -31.19 27.26 1.68
C LEU A 112 -32.38 26.50 2.26
N ILE A 113 -32.15 25.38 2.97
CA ILE A 113 -33.18 24.64 3.71
C ILE A 113 -33.77 25.53 4.81
N ALA A 114 -32.91 26.13 5.62
CA ALA A 114 -33.28 27.01 6.73
C ALA A 114 -34.12 28.22 6.26
N ASN A 115 -33.63 28.94 5.25
CA ASN A 115 -34.29 30.10 4.69
C ASN A 115 -35.64 29.73 4.03
N LYS A 116 -35.72 28.58 3.34
CA LYS A 116 -36.97 28.09 2.74
C LYS A 116 -38.02 27.74 3.80
N LYS A 117 -37.60 27.19 4.95
CA LYS A 117 -38.51 26.75 6.01
C LYS A 117 -38.96 27.88 6.95
N MET A 118 -38.09 28.85 7.23
CA MET A 118 -38.35 29.89 8.23
C MET A 118 -38.62 31.27 7.62
N GLY A 119 -38.34 31.48 6.32
CA GLY A 119 -38.53 32.78 5.65
C GLY A 119 -37.60 33.90 6.15
N SER A 120 -36.58 33.57 6.96
CA SER A 120 -35.67 34.55 7.57
C SER A 120 -34.21 34.20 7.30
N GLY A 121 -33.55 35.06 6.51
CA GLY A 121 -32.12 34.94 6.23
C GLY A 121 -31.24 35.08 7.49
N LEU A 122 -31.65 35.89 8.46
CA LEU A 122 -30.93 36.03 9.73
C LEU A 122 -30.91 34.72 10.52
N ILE A 123 -32.08 34.08 10.68
CA ILE A 123 -32.16 32.80 11.42
C ILE A 123 -31.39 31.71 10.66
N ALA A 124 -31.45 31.71 9.33
CA ALA A 124 -30.65 30.81 8.51
C ALA A 124 -29.14 31.01 8.69
N ILE A 125 -28.65 32.26 8.80
CA ILE A 125 -27.25 32.54 9.14
C ILE A 125 -26.90 32.04 10.55
N ILE A 126 -27.77 32.24 11.54
CA ILE A 126 -27.54 31.73 12.91
C ILE A 126 -27.39 30.20 12.90
N VAL A 127 -28.23 29.48 12.17
CA VAL A 127 -28.12 28.02 12.02
C VAL A 127 -26.79 27.62 11.37
N VAL A 128 -26.35 28.35 10.34
CA VAL A 128 -25.03 28.13 9.71
C VAL A 128 -23.88 28.40 10.67
N MET A 129 -23.96 29.46 11.48
CA MET A 129 -22.94 29.75 12.49
C MET A 129 -22.88 28.64 13.55
N SER A 130 -24.03 28.16 14.03
CA SER A 130 -24.09 27.00 14.94
C SER A 130 -23.51 25.73 14.31
N TYR A 131 -23.72 25.52 13.00
CA TYR A 131 -23.09 24.44 12.24
C TYR A 131 -21.56 24.55 12.23
N PHE A 132 -21.02 25.73 11.92
CA PHE A 132 -19.56 25.93 11.92
C PHE A 132 -18.93 25.87 13.32
N LEU A 133 -19.67 26.23 14.36
CA LEU A 133 -19.22 26.08 15.75
C LEU A 133 -19.36 24.66 16.29
N TYR A 134 -20.06 23.77 15.57
CA TYR A 134 -20.38 22.43 16.05
C TYR A 134 -19.12 21.58 16.26
N PRO A 135 -18.82 21.12 17.48
CA PRO A 135 -17.58 20.41 17.78
C PRO A 135 -17.34 19.18 16.91
N ALA A 136 -18.37 18.36 16.66
CA ALA A 136 -18.21 17.17 15.84
C ALA A 136 -17.85 17.49 14.38
N LEU A 137 -18.36 18.59 13.82
CA LEU A 137 -17.95 19.07 12.49
C LEU A 137 -16.47 19.48 12.49
N GLY A 138 -16.06 20.23 13.52
CA GLY A 138 -14.68 20.68 13.66
C GLY A 138 -13.68 19.54 13.90
N HIS A 139 -14.07 18.48 14.60
CA HIS A 139 -13.25 17.28 14.74
C HIS A 139 -13.18 16.49 13.42
N LEU A 140 -14.32 16.23 12.77
CA LEU A 140 -14.37 15.58 11.46
C LEU A 140 -13.43 16.25 10.45
N ASN A 141 -13.39 17.60 10.42
CA ASN A 141 -12.53 18.31 9.47
C ASN A 141 -11.03 18.22 9.83
N MET A 142 -10.70 18.05 11.12
CA MET A 142 -9.32 18.00 11.61
C MET A 142 -8.75 16.57 11.69
N GLU A 143 -9.58 15.56 11.57
CA GLU A 143 -9.20 14.15 11.63
C GLU A 143 -8.70 13.67 10.26
N ASN A 144 -7.43 13.97 9.95
CA ASN A 144 -6.77 13.60 8.69
C ASN A 144 -7.72 13.79 7.47
N PHE A 145 -7.63 12.97 6.42
CA PHE A 145 -8.60 12.99 5.34
C PHE A 145 -9.49 11.75 5.35
N HIS A 146 -10.80 11.97 5.25
CA HIS A 146 -11.80 10.93 5.12
C HIS A 146 -12.86 11.33 4.10
N TYR A 147 -13.13 10.44 3.14
CA TYR A 147 -14.19 10.64 2.14
C TYR A 147 -15.58 10.83 2.77
N ASP A 148 -15.80 10.25 3.94
CA ASP A 148 -16.97 10.42 4.80
C ASP A 148 -17.41 11.88 4.93
N SER A 149 -16.45 12.81 5.00
CA SER A 149 -16.72 14.24 5.10
C SER A 149 -17.63 14.78 3.98
N PHE A 150 -17.62 14.17 2.79
CA PHE A 150 -18.47 14.57 1.67
C PHE A 150 -19.95 14.22 1.88
N LEU A 151 -20.26 13.26 2.77
CA LEU A 151 -21.64 12.90 3.12
C LEU A 151 -22.42 14.09 3.65
N VAL A 152 -21.76 15.00 4.39
CA VAL A 152 -22.43 16.17 4.98
C VAL A 152 -23.03 17.06 3.88
N LEU A 153 -22.23 17.38 2.85
CA LEU A 153 -22.68 18.15 1.69
C LEU A 153 -23.76 17.40 0.90
N PHE A 154 -23.52 16.12 0.58
CA PHE A 154 -24.41 15.35 -0.29
C PHE A 154 -25.77 15.11 0.34
N ILE A 155 -25.83 14.81 1.64
CA ILE A 155 -27.10 14.62 2.35
C ILE A 155 -27.87 15.93 2.49
N PHE A 156 -27.21 17.07 2.80
CA PHE A 156 -27.90 18.36 2.79
C PHE A 156 -28.44 18.71 1.40
N CYS A 157 -27.65 18.52 0.34
CA CYS A 157 -28.10 18.72 -1.04
C CYS A 157 -29.29 17.81 -1.38
N ALA A 158 -29.20 16.52 -1.06
CA ALA A 158 -30.29 15.58 -1.27
C ALA A 158 -31.56 16.06 -0.54
N PHE A 159 -31.47 16.40 0.75
CA PHE A 159 -32.62 16.88 1.50
C PHE A 159 -33.20 18.18 0.92
N TYR A 160 -32.35 19.13 0.51
CA TYR A 160 -32.77 20.37 -0.14
C TYR A 160 -33.53 20.10 -1.47
N PHE A 161 -33.00 19.21 -2.31
CA PHE A 161 -33.63 18.88 -3.59
C PHE A 161 -34.91 18.05 -3.42
N LEU A 162 -35.00 17.24 -2.37
CA LEU A 162 -36.23 16.55 -1.99
C LEU A 162 -37.34 17.56 -1.65
N ILE A 163 -37.10 18.50 -0.72
CA ILE A 163 -38.11 19.47 -0.29
C ILE A 163 -38.43 20.54 -1.35
N THR A 164 -37.58 20.69 -2.37
CA THR A 164 -37.84 21.54 -3.54
C THR A 164 -38.41 20.78 -4.72
N LYS A 165 -38.68 19.47 -4.56
CA LYS A 165 -39.26 18.58 -5.57
C LYS A 165 -38.42 18.46 -6.86
N ARG A 166 -37.12 18.69 -6.78
CA ARG A 166 -36.16 18.54 -7.89
C ARG A 166 -35.57 17.12 -7.88
N TYR A 167 -36.41 16.15 -8.20
CA TYR A 167 -36.12 14.73 -7.95
C TYR A 167 -34.91 14.17 -8.69
N PHE A 168 -34.59 14.68 -9.88
CA PHE A 168 -33.38 14.28 -10.61
C PHE A 168 -32.10 14.61 -9.80
N LEU A 169 -31.98 15.87 -9.34
CA LEU A 169 -30.85 16.29 -8.51
C LEU A 169 -30.84 15.58 -7.16
N TYR A 170 -32.02 15.36 -6.56
CA TYR A 170 -32.14 14.57 -5.34
C TYR A 170 -31.53 13.18 -5.50
N ILE A 171 -31.92 12.43 -6.53
CA ILE A 171 -31.41 11.07 -6.78
C ILE A 171 -29.91 11.12 -7.11
N ALA A 172 -29.42 12.12 -7.85
CA ALA A 172 -28.00 12.28 -8.10
C ALA A 172 -27.19 12.42 -6.79
N PHE A 173 -27.66 13.26 -5.85
CA PHE A 173 -27.00 13.42 -4.55
C PHE A 173 -27.19 12.23 -3.60
N VAL A 174 -28.30 11.47 -3.73
CA VAL A 174 -28.45 10.17 -3.07
C VAL A 174 -27.38 9.19 -3.57
N ILE A 175 -27.15 9.11 -4.89
CA ILE A 175 -26.10 8.26 -5.47
C ILE A 175 -24.72 8.70 -4.99
N PHE A 176 -24.41 10.01 -5.01
CA PHE A 176 -23.15 10.52 -4.47
C PHE A 176 -22.93 10.15 -3.01
N ALA A 177 -23.97 10.22 -2.17
CA ALA A 177 -23.89 9.80 -0.78
C ALA A 177 -23.60 8.29 -0.65
N LEU A 178 -24.28 7.44 -1.43
CA LEU A 178 -24.06 5.98 -1.38
C LEU A 178 -22.65 5.60 -1.82
N ILE A 179 -22.14 6.15 -2.92
CA ILE A 179 -20.80 5.81 -3.43
C ILE A 179 -19.65 6.37 -2.57
N THR A 180 -19.97 7.22 -1.58
CA THR A 180 -18.99 7.76 -0.64
C THR A 180 -18.61 6.75 0.45
N LYS A 181 -19.61 6.05 1.00
CA LYS A 181 -19.42 5.02 2.01
C LYS A 181 -20.63 4.11 2.13
N GLU A 182 -20.40 2.84 2.42
CA GLU A 182 -21.44 1.85 2.70
C GLU A 182 -22.34 2.25 3.88
N GLU A 183 -21.79 2.93 4.88
CA GLU A 183 -22.50 3.38 6.09
C GLU A 183 -23.60 4.41 5.77
N ALA A 184 -23.53 5.10 4.64
CA ALA A 184 -24.57 6.02 4.21
C ALA A 184 -25.89 5.30 3.89
N ALA A 185 -25.85 3.99 3.61
CA ALA A 185 -27.00 3.22 3.15
C ALA A 185 -28.19 3.30 4.11
N ILE A 186 -27.96 3.18 5.42
CA ILE A 186 -29.04 3.25 6.42
C ILE A 186 -29.67 4.64 6.48
N THR A 187 -28.85 5.68 6.46
CA THR A 187 -29.30 7.07 6.47
C THR A 187 -30.14 7.38 5.21
N ILE A 188 -29.69 6.93 4.05
CA ILE A 188 -30.41 7.08 2.79
C ILE A 188 -31.70 6.26 2.76
N PHE A 189 -31.71 5.05 3.32
CA PHE A 189 -32.90 4.22 3.42
C PHE A 189 -34.00 4.93 4.24
N LEU A 190 -33.63 5.47 5.41
CA LEU A 190 -34.55 6.23 6.27
C LEU A 190 -35.02 7.53 5.60
N LEU A 191 -34.13 8.21 4.86
CA LEU A 191 -34.52 9.35 4.02
C LEU A 191 -35.52 8.93 2.93
N GLY A 192 -35.44 7.71 2.40
CA GLY A 192 -36.39 7.14 1.46
C GLY A 192 -37.78 6.93 2.06
N ILE A 193 -37.87 6.50 3.32
CA ILE A 193 -39.13 6.44 4.07
C ILE A 193 -39.74 7.84 4.17
N TYR A 194 -38.94 8.85 4.53
CA TYR A 194 -39.41 10.24 4.57
C TYR A 194 -39.87 10.74 3.20
N ALA A 195 -39.12 10.41 2.13
CA ALA A 195 -39.47 10.78 0.76
C ALA A 195 -40.75 10.07 0.27
N PHE A 196 -41.05 8.86 0.75
CA PHE A 196 -42.25 8.10 0.38
C PHE A 196 -43.54 8.86 0.72
N PHE A 197 -43.58 9.50 1.89
CA PHE A 197 -44.71 10.31 2.31
C PHE A 197 -44.87 11.62 1.52
N GLN A 198 -43.85 12.05 0.77
CA GLN A 198 -43.93 13.19 -0.13
C GLN A 198 -44.24 12.78 -1.58
N ASN A 199 -43.61 11.69 -2.03
CA ASN A 199 -43.76 11.12 -3.36
C ASN A 199 -43.43 9.62 -3.31
N LYS A 200 -44.45 8.77 -3.46
CA LYS A 200 -44.31 7.31 -3.35
C LYS A 200 -43.24 6.73 -4.27
N LYS A 201 -43.19 7.14 -5.55
CA LYS A 201 -42.23 6.62 -6.54
C LYS A 201 -40.79 6.94 -6.13
N ILE A 202 -40.56 8.18 -5.71
CA ILE A 202 -39.23 8.64 -5.27
C ILE A 202 -38.82 7.99 -3.97
N GLY A 203 -39.74 7.83 -3.01
CA GLY A 203 -39.48 7.12 -1.77
C GLY A 203 -39.10 5.66 -1.98
N VAL A 204 -39.88 4.93 -2.79
CA VAL A 204 -39.57 3.53 -3.13
C VAL A 204 -38.21 3.42 -3.82
N ALA A 205 -37.92 4.28 -4.80
CA ALA A 205 -36.62 4.29 -5.47
C ALA A 205 -35.46 4.54 -4.48
N THR A 206 -35.64 5.50 -3.56
CA THR A 206 -34.62 5.84 -2.55
C THR A 206 -34.44 4.73 -1.52
N MET A 207 -35.48 3.98 -1.16
CA MET A 207 -35.35 2.80 -0.29
C MET A 207 -34.68 1.63 -1.01
N ALA A 208 -34.96 1.44 -2.29
CA ALA A 208 -34.40 0.34 -3.07
C ALA A 208 -32.89 0.50 -3.36
N LEU A 209 -32.44 1.73 -3.67
CA LEU A 209 -31.03 2.03 -3.99
C LEU A 209 -30.01 1.54 -2.94
N PRO A 210 -30.10 1.89 -1.64
CA PRO A 210 -29.15 1.42 -0.63
C PRO A 210 -29.18 -0.09 -0.43
N VAL A 211 -30.36 -0.73 -0.55
CA VAL A 211 -30.49 -2.19 -0.42
C VAL A 211 -29.76 -2.89 -1.56
N ILE A 212 -30.00 -2.46 -2.80
CA ILE A 212 -29.32 -2.97 -3.99
C ILE A 212 -27.82 -2.71 -3.89
N TYR A 213 -27.43 -1.50 -3.47
CA TYR A 213 -26.04 -1.09 -3.32
C TYR A 213 -25.28 -1.98 -2.31
N VAL A 214 -25.81 -2.14 -1.09
CA VAL A 214 -25.20 -3.01 -0.07
C VAL A 214 -25.13 -4.46 -0.55
N ALA A 215 -26.17 -4.96 -1.23
CA ALA A 215 -26.13 -6.30 -1.80
C ALA A 215 -25.01 -6.46 -2.85
N ILE A 216 -24.80 -5.47 -3.72
CA ILE A 216 -23.69 -5.45 -4.69
C ILE A 216 -22.34 -5.40 -3.98
N LEU A 217 -22.20 -4.57 -2.95
CA LEU A 217 -20.94 -4.49 -2.19
C LEU A 217 -20.56 -5.82 -1.58
N LEU A 218 -21.48 -6.43 -0.85
CA LEU A 218 -21.23 -7.66 -0.09
C LEU A 218 -21.08 -8.89 -1.00
N LYS A 219 -21.87 -8.99 -2.08
CA LYS A 219 -21.87 -10.18 -2.94
C LYS A 219 -20.91 -10.12 -4.11
N LEU A 220 -20.51 -8.92 -4.55
CA LEU A 220 -19.70 -8.73 -5.74
C LEU A 220 -18.40 -7.98 -5.44
N ILE A 221 -18.49 -6.74 -4.95
CA ILE A 221 -17.31 -5.87 -4.90
C ILE A 221 -16.28 -6.36 -3.87
N PHE A 222 -16.68 -6.57 -2.62
CA PHE A 222 -15.74 -6.98 -1.59
C PHE A 222 -15.13 -8.36 -1.85
N PRO A 223 -15.89 -9.38 -2.28
CA PRO A 223 -15.29 -10.67 -2.66
C PRO A 223 -14.28 -10.58 -3.82
N ILE A 224 -14.50 -9.70 -4.82
CA ILE A 224 -13.55 -9.49 -5.93
C ILE A 224 -12.22 -8.93 -5.41
N PHE A 225 -12.27 -7.96 -4.50
CA PHE A 225 -11.08 -7.25 -4.03
C PHE A 225 -10.47 -7.82 -2.74
N ASN A 226 -11.16 -8.73 -2.07
CA ASN A 226 -10.72 -9.44 -0.88
C ASN A 226 -11.12 -10.92 -0.90
N PRO A 227 -10.51 -11.73 -1.78
CA PRO A 227 -10.91 -13.13 -1.99
C PRO A 227 -10.55 -14.08 -0.83
N GLU A 228 -9.64 -13.68 0.07
CA GLU A 228 -9.26 -14.48 1.25
C GLU A 228 -10.25 -14.36 2.41
N GLY A 229 -11.29 -13.54 2.25
CA GLY A 229 -12.34 -13.36 3.23
C GLY A 229 -12.50 -11.89 3.57
N TYR A 230 -13.71 -11.40 3.35
CA TYR A 230 -14.16 -10.14 3.91
C TYR A 230 -14.42 -10.38 5.40
N ALA A 231 -13.41 -10.14 6.24
CA ALA A 231 -13.71 -9.64 7.57
C ALA A 231 -14.30 -8.25 7.32
N LEU A 232 -15.64 -8.15 7.30
CA LEU A 232 -16.29 -6.90 7.65
C LEU A 232 -15.51 -6.46 8.89
N TYR A 233 -14.86 -5.29 8.87
CA TYR A 233 -14.44 -4.67 10.12
C TYR A 233 -15.78 -4.40 10.81
N SER A 234 -16.31 -5.46 11.43
CA SER A 234 -17.70 -5.62 11.79
C SER A 234 -17.86 -4.77 13.00
N ARG A 235 -18.13 -3.50 12.74
CA ARG A 235 -18.54 -2.54 13.74
C ARG A 235 -19.91 -2.91 14.29
N LEU A 236 -20.57 -3.94 13.77
CA LEU A 236 -21.94 -4.31 14.07
C LEU A 236 -22.07 -5.82 14.09
N ARG A 237 -21.63 -6.44 15.18
CA ARG A 237 -21.89 -7.86 15.48
C ARG A 237 -23.36 -8.27 15.28
N ILE A 238 -24.31 -7.35 15.53
CA ILE A 238 -25.74 -7.54 15.26
C ILE A 238 -26.02 -7.97 13.82
N GLY A 239 -25.30 -7.43 12.83
CA GLY A 239 -25.47 -7.78 11.43
C GLY A 239 -24.99 -9.20 11.12
N GLU A 240 -23.86 -9.61 11.71
CA GLU A 240 -23.32 -10.97 11.57
C GLU A 240 -24.24 -12.00 12.21
N VAL A 241 -24.78 -11.70 13.40
CA VAL A 241 -25.76 -12.55 14.07
C VAL A 241 -27.01 -12.67 13.21
N PHE A 242 -27.59 -11.57 12.72
CA PHE A 242 -28.77 -11.62 11.85
C PHE A 242 -28.55 -12.48 10.58
N LEU A 243 -27.37 -12.37 9.97
CA LEU A 243 -27.05 -13.09 8.74
C LEU A 243 -26.72 -14.58 8.96
N SER A 244 -26.42 -15.01 10.20
CA SER A 244 -26.10 -16.41 10.50
C SER A 244 -27.33 -17.31 10.41
N ASP A 245 -28.45 -16.89 11.01
CA ASP A 245 -29.75 -17.54 10.90
C ASP A 245 -30.89 -16.54 11.13
N PRO A 246 -31.36 -15.82 10.09
CA PRO A 246 -32.38 -14.79 10.25
C PRO A 246 -33.77 -15.34 10.63
N PHE A 247 -33.98 -16.65 10.59
CA PHE A 247 -35.28 -17.28 10.88
C PHE A 247 -35.32 -17.94 12.27
N SER A 248 -34.19 -18.04 12.98
CA SER A 248 -34.13 -18.58 14.35
C SER A 248 -34.53 -17.54 15.40
N LEU A 249 -35.34 -17.98 16.38
CA LEU A 249 -35.71 -17.14 17.53
C LEU A 249 -34.49 -16.82 18.43
N GLU A 250 -33.50 -17.71 18.49
CA GLU A 250 -32.28 -17.49 19.27
C GLU A 250 -31.43 -16.34 18.69
N THR A 251 -31.41 -16.18 17.37
CA THR A 251 -30.79 -15.03 16.69
C THR A 251 -31.36 -13.71 17.19
N TYR A 252 -32.68 -13.60 17.28
CA TYR A 252 -33.33 -12.36 17.75
C TYR A 252 -33.07 -12.10 19.24
N LYS A 253 -32.97 -13.16 20.07
CA LYS A 253 -32.56 -13.03 21.48
C LYS A 253 -31.13 -12.51 21.59
N GLU A 254 -30.18 -13.10 20.84
CA GLU A 254 -28.80 -12.63 20.83
C GLU A 254 -28.68 -11.19 20.31
N MET A 255 -29.38 -10.84 19.23
CA MET A 255 -29.44 -9.47 18.72
C MET A 255 -29.98 -8.50 19.77
N TYR A 256 -31.03 -8.88 20.50
CA TYR A 256 -31.59 -8.06 21.57
C TYR A 256 -30.61 -7.88 22.74
N THR A 257 -29.89 -8.95 23.12
CA THR A 257 -28.83 -8.86 24.12
C THR A 257 -27.73 -7.89 23.68
N ILE A 258 -27.20 -8.05 22.46
CA ILE A 258 -26.17 -7.15 21.92
C ILE A 258 -26.69 -5.71 21.85
N PHE A 259 -27.95 -5.52 21.45
CA PHE A 259 -28.58 -4.21 21.40
C PHE A 259 -28.56 -3.53 22.77
N LEU A 260 -28.98 -4.23 23.83
CA LEU A 260 -28.97 -3.69 25.19
C LEU A 260 -27.54 -3.43 25.69
N THR A 261 -26.62 -4.36 25.46
CA THR A 261 -25.22 -4.25 25.91
C THR A 261 -24.50 -3.08 25.27
N ASN A 262 -24.69 -2.85 23.96
CA ASN A 262 -24.00 -1.79 23.25
C ASN A 262 -24.66 -0.43 23.45
N LEU A 263 -25.99 -0.37 23.50
CA LEU A 263 -26.72 0.90 23.56
C LEU A 263 -26.56 1.61 24.92
N PHE A 264 -26.75 0.89 26.02
CA PHE A 264 -26.79 1.48 27.37
C PHE A 264 -25.42 1.47 28.05
N THR A 265 -24.46 2.20 27.48
CA THR A 265 -23.10 2.34 28.02
C THR A 265 -22.83 3.78 28.48
N GLU A 266 -21.97 3.95 29.48
CA GLU A 266 -21.49 5.28 29.90
C GLU A 266 -20.89 6.05 28.72
N ARG A 267 -20.14 5.34 27.87
CA ARG A 267 -19.55 5.87 26.65
C ARG A 267 -20.59 6.47 25.70
N ASN A 268 -21.71 5.79 25.47
CA ASN A 268 -22.81 6.31 24.68
C ASN A 268 -23.47 7.52 25.33
N GLY A 269 -23.61 7.53 26.65
CA GLY A 269 -24.11 8.71 27.38
C GLY A 269 -23.25 9.95 27.14
N ILE A 270 -21.93 9.82 27.28
CA ILE A 270 -20.97 10.90 27.00
C ILE A 270 -20.98 11.29 25.52
N TYR A 271 -21.05 10.31 24.61
CA TYR A 271 -21.12 10.54 23.18
C TYR A 271 -22.37 11.34 22.78
N LEU A 272 -23.54 10.96 23.28
CA LEU A 272 -24.81 11.67 23.06
C LEU A 272 -24.77 13.08 23.65
N LEU A 273 -24.16 13.26 24.84
CA LEU A 273 -23.94 14.58 25.43
C LEU A 273 -23.05 15.46 24.52
N HIS A 274 -21.98 14.91 23.96
CA HIS A 274 -21.11 15.62 23.02
C HIS A 274 -21.78 15.93 21.68
N ILE A 275 -22.74 15.10 21.23
CA ILE A 275 -23.53 15.35 20.02
C ILE A 275 -24.57 16.43 20.26
N PHE A 276 -25.38 16.30 21.31
CA PHE A 276 -26.59 17.10 21.50
C PHE A 276 -26.37 18.33 22.40
N GLY A 277 -25.44 18.26 23.35
CA GLY A 277 -25.12 19.37 24.26
C GLY A 277 -24.75 20.67 23.54
N PRO A 278 -23.84 20.66 22.53
CA PRO A 278 -23.46 21.87 21.78
C PRO A 278 -24.59 22.52 20.96
N VAL A 279 -25.73 21.84 20.83
CA VAL A 279 -26.94 22.35 20.16
C VAL A 279 -28.15 22.32 21.10
N ALA A 280 -27.89 22.34 22.41
CA ALA A 280 -28.86 22.41 23.50
C ALA A 280 -29.98 21.35 23.42
N PHE A 281 -29.67 20.16 22.92
CA PHE A 281 -30.63 19.06 22.74
C PHE A 281 -31.85 19.40 21.87
N ILE A 282 -31.86 20.56 21.20
CA ILE A 282 -32.94 21.01 20.30
C ILE A 282 -33.27 19.99 19.20
N PRO A 283 -32.31 19.30 18.56
CA PRO A 283 -32.63 18.29 17.54
C PRO A 283 -33.64 17.23 18.01
N LEU A 284 -33.64 16.86 19.30
CA LEU A 284 -34.53 15.83 19.84
C LEU A 284 -36.00 16.25 19.86
N LEU A 285 -36.28 17.55 19.77
CA LEU A 285 -37.65 18.08 19.67
C LEU A 285 -38.25 17.90 18.26
N SER A 286 -37.49 17.37 17.30
CA SER A 286 -38.01 16.94 15.99
C SER A 286 -37.73 15.46 15.74
N PRO A 287 -38.46 14.55 16.43
CA PRO A 287 -38.22 13.11 16.32
C PRO A 287 -38.32 12.60 14.88
N ALA A 288 -39.23 13.16 14.07
CA ALA A 288 -39.40 12.75 12.68
C ALA A 288 -38.16 12.96 11.80
N THR A 289 -37.43 14.07 11.96
CA THR A 289 -36.19 14.31 11.22
C THR A 289 -34.98 13.67 11.91
N MET A 290 -35.01 13.55 13.25
CA MET A 290 -33.96 12.89 14.01
C MET A 290 -33.88 11.40 13.65
N LEU A 291 -35.02 10.75 13.42
CA LEU A 291 -35.12 9.36 12.93
C LEU A 291 -34.34 9.11 11.63
N LEU A 292 -34.00 10.15 10.87
CA LEU A 292 -33.23 10.02 9.62
C LEU A 292 -31.73 9.90 9.84
N ALA A 293 -31.23 10.12 11.06
CA ALA A 293 -29.82 10.00 11.44
C ALA A 293 -29.37 8.53 11.56
N GLY A 294 -29.59 7.73 10.51
CA GLY A 294 -29.33 6.28 10.50
C GLY A 294 -27.93 5.89 11.01
N SER A 295 -26.89 6.60 10.58
CA SER A 295 -25.52 6.32 10.99
C SER A 295 -25.26 6.58 12.48
N LEU A 296 -26.03 7.47 13.14
CA LEU A 296 -25.95 7.64 14.59
C LEU A 296 -26.37 6.35 15.30
N TYR A 297 -27.44 5.72 14.84
CA TYR A 297 -27.93 4.47 15.43
C TYR A 297 -26.97 3.32 15.22
N VAL A 298 -26.34 3.26 14.04
CA VAL A 298 -25.23 2.33 13.77
C VAL A 298 -24.09 2.54 14.75
N ASN A 299 -23.67 3.79 14.97
CA ASN A 299 -22.58 4.08 15.89
C ASN A 299 -22.93 3.69 17.33
N LEU A 300 -24.15 3.95 17.79
CA LEU A 300 -24.60 3.60 19.15
C LEU A 300 -24.64 2.09 19.40
N LEU A 301 -24.97 1.31 18.37
CA LEU A 301 -25.03 -0.14 18.43
C LEU A 301 -23.68 -0.81 18.14
N SER A 302 -22.66 -0.02 17.85
CA SER A 302 -21.37 -0.55 17.48
C SER A 302 -20.64 -1.18 18.66
N ASP A 303 -19.83 -2.20 18.39
CA ASP A 303 -18.81 -2.73 19.30
C ASP A 303 -17.43 -2.09 19.06
N TYR A 304 -17.33 -1.20 18.07
CA TYR A 304 -16.10 -0.51 17.72
C TYR A 304 -15.97 0.82 18.48
N SER A 305 -15.05 0.83 19.44
CA SER A 305 -14.83 1.93 20.37
C SER A 305 -14.74 3.35 19.76
N TYR A 306 -14.16 3.47 18.56
CA TYR A 306 -14.00 4.75 17.87
C TYR A 306 -15.31 5.31 17.31
N ALA A 307 -16.32 4.46 17.03
CA ALA A 307 -17.64 4.89 16.55
C ALA A 307 -18.39 5.75 17.57
N HIS A 308 -18.10 5.56 18.87
CA HIS A 308 -18.75 6.25 19.99
C HIS A 308 -18.01 7.55 20.39
N SER A 309 -17.38 8.24 19.44
CA SER A 309 -16.64 9.46 19.71
C SER A 309 -16.81 10.47 18.58
N ILE A 310 -17.06 11.73 18.96
CA ILE A 310 -17.18 12.84 17.99
C ILE A 310 -15.85 13.24 17.37
N LYS A 311 -14.74 12.67 17.86
CA LYS A 311 -13.38 12.94 17.35
C LYS A 311 -13.08 12.23 16.03
N TYR A 312 -13.94 11.29 15.62
CA TYR A 312 -13.74 10.44 14.46
C TYR A 312 -14.84 10.61 13.41
N HIS A 313 -14.56 10.16 12.19
CA HIS A 313 -15.29 10.53 10.98
C HIS A 313 -16.70 9.97 10.89
N TYR A 314 -17.03 9.03 11.78
CA TYR A 314 -18.34 8.38 11.93
C TYR A 314 -19.49 9.34 12.20
N VAL A 315 -19.19 10.60 12.53
CA VAL A 315 -20.19 11.66 12.69
C VAL A 315 -20.77 12.18 11.38
N ALA A 316 -20.04 12.04 10.27
CA ALA A 316 -20.37 12.69 9.01
C ALA A 316 -21.77 12.34 8.49
N GLY A 317 -22.17 11.07 8.61
CA GLY A 317 -23.45 10.58 8.11
C GLY A 317 -24.69 11.11 8.84
N PHE A 318 -24.56 11.62 10.08
CA PHE A 318 -25.71 12.10 10.87
C PHE A 318 -25.71 13.60 11.15
N ILE A 319 -24.58 14.31 11.04
CA ILE A 319 -24.50 15.77 11.19
C ILE A 319 -25.63 16.49 10.43
N PRO A 320 -25.94 16.15 9.16
CA PRO A 320 -27.02 16.81 8.43
C PRO A 320 -28.37 16.77 9.15
N PHE A 321 -28.70 15.65 9.78
CA PHE A 321 -29.99 15.48 10.44
C PHE A 321 -30.05 16.11 11.83
N ILE A 322 -28.91 16.38 12.47
CA ILE A 322 -28.84 17.26 13.64
C ILE A 322 -29.35 18.66 13.26
N PHE A 323 -28.80 19.23 12.19
CA PHE A 323 -29.12 20.60 11.78
C PHE A 323 -30.45 20.73 11.04
N ILE A 324 -30.86 19.73 10.25
CA ILE A 324 -32.22 19.68 9.69
C ILE A 324 -33.25 19.65 10.81
N SER A 325 -33.02 18.88 11.88
CA SER A 325 -33.92 18.85 13.04
C SER A 325 -34.02 20.21 13.72
N ILE A 326 -32.90 20.90 13.93
CA ILE A 326 -32.90 22.28 14.45
C ILE A 326 -33.73 23.21 13.56
N VAL A 327 -33.56 23.15 12.24
CA VAL A 327 -34.36 23.96 11.29
C VAL A 327 -35.85 23.67 11.44
N TYR A 328 -36.24 22.41 11.55
CA TYR A 328 -37.65 22.04 11.69
C TYR A 328 -38.25 22.52 13.02
N VAL A 329 -37.52 22.39 14.13
CA VAL A 329 -37.95 22.95 15.42
C VAL A 329 -38.12 24.47 15.33
N LEU A 330 -37.12 25.18 14.82
CA LEU A 330 -37.19 26.64 14.69
C LEU A 330 -38.33 27.08 13.76
N SER A 331 -38.61 26.34 12.68
CA SER A 331 -39.73 26.63 11.78
C SER A 331 -41.10 26.51 12.44
N TYR A 332 -41.26 25.62 13.42
CA TYR A 332 -42.48 25.57 14.21
C TYR A 332 -42.63 26.78 15.13
N LEU A 333 -41.51 27.37 15.56
CA LEU A 333 -41.47 28.55 16.42
C LEU A 333 -41.59 29.87 15.65
N THR A 334 -41.66 29.91 14.31
CA THR A 334 -41.76 31.20 13.59
C THR A 334 -43.17 31.80 13.61
N GLU A 335 -44.19 31.01 13.95
CA GLU A 335 -45.60 31.38 13.83
C GLU A 335 -46.42 31.06 15.10
N GLY A 336 -47.62 31.63 15.19
CA GLY A 336 -48.59 31.37 16.27
C GLY A 336 -48.09 31.70 17.68
N LYS A 337 -48.68 31.02 18.69
CA LYS A 337 -48.33 31.22 20.13
C LYS A 337 -46.91 30.77 20.47
N ALA A 338 -46.31 29.89 19.65
CA ALA A 338 -44.97 29.35 19.86
C ALA A 338 -43.87 30.39 19.58
N LYS A 339 -44.18 31.45 18.82
CA LYS A 339 -43.24 32.54 18.46
C LYS A 339 -42.55 33.21 19.63
N LYS A 340 -43.19 33.26 20.81
CA LYS A 340 -42.58 33.79 22.04
C LYS A 340 -41.33 33.01 22.48
N PHE A 341 -41.19 31.74 22.08
CA PHE A 341 -40.05 30.90 22.42
C PHE A 341 -38.92 30.97 21.39
N LEU A 342 -39.14 31.57 20.21
CA LEU A 342 -38.14 31.60 19.13
C LEU A 342 -36.83 32.28 19.58
N LEU A 343 -36.92 33.49 20.13
CA LEU A 343 -35.75 34.23 20.57
C LEU A 343 -35.01 33.53 21.73
N PRO A 344 -35.67 33.07 22.81
CA PRO A 344 -35.02 32.27 23.85
C PRO A 344 -34.32 31.02 23.30
N VAL A 345 -34.96 30.27 22.40
CA VAL A 345 -34.37 29.05 21.81
C VAL A 345 -33.15 29.40 20.94
N ILE A 346 -33.21 30.48 20.16
CA ILE A 346 -32.06 30.98 19.39
C ILE A 346 -30.89 31.35 20.32
N ILE A 347 -31.15 32.07 21.41
CA ILE A 347 -30.13 32.47 22.38
C ILE A 347 -29.49 31.22 23.00
N VAL A 348 -30.30 30.25 23.40
CA VAL A 348 -29.84 28.98 23.98
C VAL A 348 -28.99 28.18 22.99
N ILE A 349 -29.39 28.10 21.71
CA ILE A 349 -28.59 27.45 20.67
C ILE A 349 -27.25 28.15 20.49
N ILE A 350 -27.23 29.48 20.40
CA ILE A 350 -25.98 30.26 20.24
C ILE A 350 -25.07 30.02 21.45
N ALA A 351 -25.59 30.17 22.67
CA ALA A 351 -24.83 29.97 23.90
C ALA A 351 -24.27 28.55 23.99
N ALA A 352 -25.08 27.53 23.68
CA ALA A 352 -24.65 26.14 23.66
C ALA A 352 -23.60 25.86 22.57
N SER A 353 -23.74 26.44 21.38
CA SER A 353 -22.77 26.26 20.28
C SER A 353 -21.42 26.90 20.61
N VAL A 354 -21.42 28.13 21.15
CA VAL A 354 -20.20 28.82 21.60
C VAL A 354 -19.53 28.08 22.76
N THR A 355 -20.32 27.64 23.75
CA THR A 355 -19.81 26.90 24.92
C THR A 355 -19.28 25.54 24.53
N GLY A 356 -20.02 24.78 23.73
CA GLY A 356 -19.60 23.47 23.21
C GLY A 356 -18.32 23.56 22.38
N ASN A 357 -18.23 24.55 21.49
CA ASN A 357 -17.00 24.80 20.74
C ASN A 357 -15.81 25.08 21.66
N SER A 358 -16.00 25.92 22.67
CA SER A 358 -14.93 26.33 23.60
C SER A 358 -14.46 25.20 24.51
N LEU A 359 -15.37 24.33 24.97
CA LEU A 359 -15.06 23.24 25.90
C LEU A 359 -14.51 21.99 25.20
N ILE A 360 -15.17 21.56 24.11
CA ILE A 360 -14.90 20.26 23.48
C ILE A 360 -14.54 20.36 21.99
N GLY A 361 -14.39 21.57 21.44
CA GLY A 361 -13.97 21.78 20.04
C GLY A 361 -12.59 21.19 19.73
N SER A 362 -12.28 21.07 18.44
CA SER A 362 -10.98 20.60 17.93
C SER A 362 -9.92 21.71 18.05
N ARG A 363 -8.99 21.83 17.09
CA ARG A 363 -8.01 22.93 17.07
C ARG A 363 -8.64 24.29 16.70
N THR A 364 -9.88 24.33 16.25
CA THR A 364 -10.56 25.56 15.79
C THR A 364 -11.50 26.14 16.84
N ARG A 365 -11.10 26.14 18.11
CA ARG A 365 -11.91 26.75 19.17
C ARG A 365 -11.89 28.27 18.98
N LEU A 366 -12.99 28.93 19.28
CA LEU A 366 -13.05 30.39 19.25
C LEU A 366 -11.95 31.05 20.11
N ARG A 367 -11.58 30.42 21.22
CA ARG A 367 -10.52 30.89 22.12
C ARG A 367 -9.09 30.70 21.59
N ASP A 368 -8.90 29.87 20.56
CA ASP A 368 -7.60 29.55 19.96
C ASP A 368 -7.37 30.37 18.65
N LEU A 369 -8.22 31.36 18.36
CA LEU A 369 -8.12 32.19 17.15
C LEU A 369 -6.90 33.10 17.14
N ASP A 370 -6.36 33.44 18.30
CA ASP A 370 -5.11 34.16 18.48
C ASP A 370 -3.88 33.36 17.97
N GLU A 371 -3.97 32.03 17.93
CA GLU A 371 -2.95 31.18 17.31
C GLU A 371 -2.98 31.19 15.77
N PHE A 372 -4.02 31.78 15.15
CA PHE A 372 -4.21 31.73 13.69
C PHE A 372 -3.01 32.28 12.90
N PRO A 373 -2.40 33.44 13.23
CA PRO A 373 -1.23 33.95 12.50
C PRO A 373 -0.05 32.97 12.53
N LYS A 374 0.23 32.38 13.70
CA LYS A 374 1.29 31.37 13.86
C LYS A 374 1.00 30.12 13.03
N ARG A 375 -0.25 29.66 13.01
CA ARG A 375 -0.66 28.50 12.21
C ARG A 375 -0.58 28.79 10.72
N LEU A 376 -0.92 30.01 10.30
CA LEU A 376 -0.79 30.46 8.91
C LEU A 376 0.67 30.45 8.47
N GLU A 377 1.58 30.97 9.28
CA GLU A 377 3.03 30.92 9.03
C GLU A 377 3.52 29.47 8.84
N VAL A 378 3.13 28.56 9.74
CA VAL A 378 3.47 27.13 9.66
C VAL A 378 2.83 26.44 8.45
N ALA A 379 1.59 26.80 8.10
CA ALA A 379 0.91 26.27 6.92
C ALA A 379 1.61 26.67 5.61
N MET A 380 2.22 27.86 5.58
CA MET A 380 3.00 28.37 4.46
C MET A 380 4.47 27.92 4.47
N THR A 381 4.94 27.32 5.56
CA THR A 381 6.35 26.91 5.73
C THR A 381 6.44 25.41 6.00
N PRO A 382 6.60 24.59 4.95
CA PRO A 382 6.82 23.16 5.11
C PRO A 382 8.12 22.85 5.87
N GLN A 383 8.24 21.61 6.34
CA GLN A 383 9.43 21.16 7.05
C GLN A 383 10.61 20.93 6.10
N LYS A 384 11.43 21.97 5.90
CA LYS A 384 12.54 22.00 4.94
C LYS A 384 13.51 20.83 5.07
N GLU A 385 13.81 20.37 6.30
CA GLU A 385 14.71 19.22 6.48
C GLU A 385 14.15 17.95 5.87
N LEU A 386 12.83 17.74 5.98
CA LEU A 386 12.15 16.58 5.41
C LEU A 386 12.06 16.72 3.89
N GLU A 387 11.66 17.89 3.38
CA GLU A 387 11.56 18.14 1.93
C GLU A 387 12.89 17.88 1.22
N GLN A 388 14.02 18.34 1.78
CA GLN A 388 15.34 18.07 1.21
C GLN A 388 15.66 16.57 1.08
N LEU A 389 15.22 15.76 2.04
CA LEU A 389 15.40 14.31 1.96
C LEU A 389 14.44 13.69 0.94
N ILE A 390 13.18 14.12 0.91
CA ILE A 390 12.16 13.64 -0.04
C ILE A 390 12.61 13.94 -1.48
N ASP A 391 13.07 15.15 -1.77
CA ASP A 391 13.53 15.57 -3.09
C ASP A 391 14.74 14.76 -3.60
N SER A 392 15.49 14.15 -2.69
CA SER A 392 16.63 13.28 -3.03
C SER A 392 16.24 11.85 -3.37
N VAL A 393 15.00 11.44 -3.08
CA VAL A 393 14.49 10.10 -3.34
C VAL A 393 13.79 10.06 -4.71
N PRO A 394 14.20 9.19 -5.64
CA PRO A 394 13.52 9.04 -6.93
C PRO A 394 12.02 8.72 -6.77
N GLY A 395 11.19 9.25 -7.68
CA GLY A 395 9.74 9.09 -7.61
C GLY A 395 9.24 7.66 -7.87
N ASP A 396 10.03 6.84 -8.54
CA ASP A 396 9.79 5.42 -8.79
C ASP A 396 10.43 4.49 -7.75
N ALA A 397 11.22 5.02 -6.81
CA ALA A 397 11.86 4.25 -5.77
C ALA A 397 10.84 3.69 -4.76
N THR A 398 11.08 2.44 -4.35
CA THR A 398 10.37 1.79 -3.25
C THR A 398 10.86 2.35 -1.92
N VAL A 399 9.92 2.75 -1.05
CA VAL A 399 10.26 3.41 0.22
C VAL A 399 9.54 2.76 1.39
N SER A 400 10.22 2.64 2.52
CA SER A 400 9.58 2.43 3.82
C SER A 400 9.79 3.67 4.69
N ALA A 401 8.72 4.24 5.27
CA ALA A 401 8.83 5.47 6.06
C ALA A 401 8.10 5.39 7.40
N THR A 402 8.55 6.17 8.39
CA THR A 402 7.87 6.29 9.69
C THR A 402 6.42 6.77 9.51
N TYR A 403 5.53 6.32 10.40
CA TYR A 403 4.08 6.53 10.36
C TYR A 403 3.61 7.93 9.96
N ASN A 404 4.23 8.99 10.49
CA ASN A 404 3.89 10.39 10.23
C ASN A 404 4.55 10.98 8.99
N VAL A 405 5.57 10.31 8.46
CA VAL A 405 6.30 10.72 7.26
C VAL A 405 5.65 10.16 5.99
N VAL A 406 5.00 8.99 6.09
CA VAL A 406 4.31 8.31 4.98
C VAL A 406 3.45 9.27 4.12
N PRO A 407 2.55 10.11 4.69
CA PRO A 407 1.70 10.97 3.86
C PRO A 407 2.45 11.96 2.96
N HIS A 408 3.72 12.26 3.27
CA HIS A 408 4.56 13.17 2.50
C HIS A 408 5.26 12.50 1.30
N LEU A 409 5.14 11.16 1.18
CA LEU A 409 5.84 10.36 0.18
C LEU A 409 4.90 9.40 -0.58
N THR A 410 3.59 9.61 -0.48
CA THR A 410 2.56 8.66 -0.99
C THR A 410 2.20 8.86 -2.45
N ASP A 411 2.81 9.83 -3.12
CA ASP A 411 2.78 10.07 -4.56
C ASP A 411 3.65 9.07 -5.36
N ARG A 412 3.61 7.79 -4.96
CA ARG A 412 4.37 6.69 -5.57
C ARG A 412 3.61 5.37 -5.56
N GLU A 413 4.03 4.45 -6.42
CA GLU A 413 3.40 3.12 -6.51
C GLU A 413 3.63 2.28 -5.25
N THR A 414 4.86 2.29 -4.73
CA THR A 414 5.27 1.41 -3.63
C THR A 414 5.85 2.23 -2.48
N ILE A 415 5.03 2.41 -1.44
CA ILE A 415 5.45 2.95 -0.15
C ILE A 415 4.89 2.09 0.98
N PHE A 416 5.76 1.72 1.91
CA PHE A 416 5.39 0.97 3.10
C PHE A 416 5.42 1.87 4.32
N GLN A 417 4.50 1.59 5.25
CA GLN A 417 4.65 2.07 6.61
C GLN A 417 5.67 1.19 7.33
N PHE A 418 6.78 1.81 7.76
CA PHE A 418 7.80 1.14 8.55
C PHE A 418 7.17 0.51 9.80
N PRO A 419 7.49 -0.76 10.14
CA PRO A 419 8.62 -1.56 9.65
C PRO A 419 8.35 -2.45 8.43
N ASN A 420 7.22 -2.31 7.74
CA ASN A 420 6.99 -3.09 6.52
C ASN A 420 7.97 -2.63 5.41
N PRO A 421 8.46 -3.53 4.55
CA PRO A 421 8.12 -4.95 4.48
C PRO A 421 9.00 -5.87 5.35
N PHE A 422 9.96 -5.33 6.10
CA PHE A 422 10.92 -6.10 6.90
C PHE A 422 10.24 -6.94 7.99
N GLU A 423 9.28 -6.34 8.67
CA GLU A 423 8.48 -6.99 9.69
C GLU A 423 7.02 -6.64 9.49
N ARG A 424 6.18 -7.67 9.34
CA ARG A 424 4.76 -7.47 9.04
C ARG A 424 4.05 -6.86 10.25
N SER A 425 3.66 -5.59 10.13
CA SER A 425 2.99 -4.86 11.20
C SER A 425 1.82 -4.03 10.65
N TYR A 426 0.60 -4.32 11.12
CA TYR A 426 -0.65 -3.72 10.63
C TYR A 426 -0.87 -3.80 9.10
N TRP A 427 -0.19 -4.74 8.42
CA TRP A 427 -0.26 -4.91 6.97
C TRP A 427 -1.07 -6.16 6.64
N ALA A 428 -2.15 -5.98 5.88
CA ALA A 428 -3.25 -6.93 5.84
C ALA A 428 -2.83 -8.35 5.48
N LEU A 429 -3.51 -9.32 6.11
CA LEU A 429 -3.15 -10.74 6.31
C LEU A 429 -3.02 -11.60 5.05
N SER A 430 -3.33 -11.09 3.86
CA SER A 430 -3.33 -11.92 2.65
C SER A 430 -1.92 -12.40 2.32
N ARG A 431 -1.75 -13.72 2.19
CA ARG A 431 -0.50 -14.33 1.70
C ARG A 431 -0.35 -14.18 0.18
N LYS A 432 -1.44 -13.81 -0.50
CA LYS A 432 -1.50 -13.59 -1.96
C LYS A 432 -1.52 -12.11 -2.35
N ALA A 433 -1.37 -11.19 -1.39
CA ALA A 433 -1.28 -9.77 -1.70
C ALA A 433 -0.09 -9.51 -2.66
N PRO A 434 -0.26 -8.71 -3.71
CA PRO A 434 0.87 -8.27 -4.52
C PRO A 434 1.91 -7.58 -3.62
N TYR A 435 3.18 -7.64 -4.02
CA TYR A 435 4.30 -7.06 -3.28
C TYR A 435 4.67 -7.77 -1.96
N THR A 436 4.06 -8.92 -1.63
CA THR A 436 4.45 -9.79 -0.49
C THR A 436 5.87 -10.35 -0.59
N ASN A 437 6.45 -10.37 -1.79
CA ASN A 437 7.80 -10.85 -2.06
C ASN A 437 8.87 -9.77 -1.92
N ILE A 438 8.49 -8.49 -1.73
CA ILE A 438 9.45 -7.41 -1.50
C ILE A 438 10.06 -7.60 -0.11
N LYS A 439 11.33 -8.00 -0.04
CA LYS A 439 12.08 -8.13 1.22
C LYS A 439 12.87 -6.88 1.58
N TYR A 440 13.23 -6.09 0.57
CA TYR A 440 14.01 -4.87 0.70
C TYR A 440 13.36 -3.76 -0.11
N VAL A 441 13.48 -2.53 0.38
CA VAL A 441 13.11 -1.30 -0.31
C VAL A 441 14.35 -0.49 -0.64
N ASP A 442 14.29 0.36 -1.67
CA ASP A 442 15.42 1.18 -2.10
C ASP A 442 15.85 2.17 -1.01
N PHE A 443 14.87 2.74 -0.29
CA PHE A 443 15.12 3.69 0.79
C PHE A 443 14.27 3.43 2.03
N VAL A 444 14.84 3.72 3.20
CA VAL A 444 14.12 3.78 4.48
C VAL A 444 14.28 5.17 5.08
N LEU A 445 13.17 5.88 5.30
CA LEU A 445 13.19 7.22 5.89
C LEU A 445 12.58 7.21 7.29
N LEU A 446 13.42 7.43 8.30
CA LEU A 446 13.04 7.35 9.70
C LEU A 446 13.03 8.73 10.38
N ASP A 447 12.01 8.98 11.20
CA ASP A 447 11.93 10.12 12.13
C ASP A 447 12.33 9.65 13.54
N SER A 448 13.56 9.97 13.95
CA SER A 448 14.16 9.49 15.21
C SER A 448 13.38 9.88 16.48
N ARG A 449 12.46 10.86 16.40
CA ARG A 449 11.59 11.25 17.53
C ARG A 449 10.45 10.27 17.79
N ARG A 450 10.09 9.47 16.78
CA ARG A 450 8.94 8.55 16.79
C ARG A 450 9.31 7.14 16.36
N ASP A 451 10.59 6.92 16.08
CA ASP A 451 11.09 5.64 15.64
C ASP A 451 11.03 4.62 16.78
N LYS A 452 10.81 3.36 16.41
CA LYS A 452 10.94 2.24 17.32
C LYS A 452 12.12 1.42 16.82
N ASN A 453 12.98 0.98 17.73
CA ASN A 453 14.07 0.07 17.37
C ASN A 453 13.44 -1.29 17.02
N TYR A 454 13.39 -1.61 15.72
CA TYR A 454 13.02 -2.94 15.26
C TYR A 454 14.30 -3.74 15.03
N GLU A 455 14.47 -4.81 15.80
CA GLU A 455 15.65 -5.68 15.78
C GLU A 455 16.00 -6.12 14.35
N THR A 456 14.98 -6.50 13.57
CA THR A 456 15.15 -6.87 12.16
C THR A 456 15.86 -5.79 11.35
N PHE A 457 15.46 -4.52 11.47
CA PHE A 457 16.08 -3.43 10.72
C PHE A 457 17.45 -3.01 11.30
N GLU A 458 17.63 -3.09 12.63
CA GLU A 458 18.93 -2.90 13.26
C GLU A 458 19.98 -3.91 12.78
N ASN A 459 19.58 -5.16 12.59
CA ASN A 459 20.44 -6.20 12.01
C ASN A 459 20.81 -5.84 10.58
N LEU A 460 19.85 -5.43 9.74
CA LEU A 460 20.14 -5.01 8.37
C LEU A 460 21.10 -3.81 8.29
N LYS A 461 21.02 -2.86 9.23
CA LYS A 461 21.99 -1.76 9.35
C LYS A 461 23.36 -2.26 9.79
N SER A 462 23.40 -3.14 10.79
CA SER A 462 24.63 -3.73 11.34
C SER A 462 25.38 -4.57 10.29
N ASP A 463 24.61 -5.26 9.44
CA ASP A 463 25.09 -6.07 8.33
C ASP A 463 25.45 -5.23 7.10
N GLY A 464 25.29 -3.90 7.15
CA GLY A 464 25.66 -2.99 6.06
C GLY A 464 24.71 -3.00 4.86
N ILE A 465 23.57 -3.68 4.96
CA ILE A 465 22.54 -3.78 3.91
C ILE A 465 21.85 -2.42 3.69
N TYR A 466 21.67 -1.66 4.77
CA TYR A 466 21.20 -0.28 4.72
C TYR A 466 22.24 0.65 5.32
N VAL A 467 22.65 1.66 4.55
CA VAL A 467 23.60 2.68 4.99
C VAL A 467 22.94 4.04 5.04
N VAL A 468 23.40 4.89 5.96
CA VAL A 468 22.93 6.28 6.03
C VAL A 468 23.35 6.99 4.75
N SER A 469 22.37 7.38 3.94
CA SER A 469 22.61 8.19 2.74
C SER A 469 22.67 9.67 3.11
N GLN A 470 21.72 10.13 3.94
CA GLN A 470 21.62 11.52 4.38
C GLN A 470 20.97 11.59 5.75
N GLN A 471 21.31 12.62 6.52
CA GLN A 471 20.66 12.95 7.79
C GLN A 471 20.41 14.45 7.86
N LYS A 472 19.17 14.84 8.18
CA LYS A 472 18.75 16.24 8.31
C LYS A 472 17.84 16.37 9.52
N GLY A 473 18.31 17.07 10.56
CA GLY A 473 17.58 17.20 11.82
C GLY A 473 17.24 15.83 12.42
N PRO A 474 15.97 15.56 12.77
CA PRO A 474 15.56 14.27 13.34
C PRO A 474 15.39 13.16 12.29
N PHE A 475 15.51 13.45 11.00
CA PHE A 475 15.26 12.50 9.93
C PHE A 475 16.53 11.87 9.41
N THR A 476 16.50 10.56 9.23
CA THR A 476 17.60 9.78 8.65
C THR A 476 17.09 9.00 7.45
N LEU A 477 17.71 9.25 6.29
CA LEU A 477 17.45 8.53 5.06
C LEU A 477 18.51 7.44 4.90
N TYR A 478 18.08 6.19 4.98
CA TYR A 478 18.89 5.03 4.66
C TYR A 478 18.69 4.64 3.21
N LYS A 479 19.77 4.27 2.53
CA LYS A 479 19.74 3.72 1.17
C LYS A 479 20.18 2.27 1.21
N TYR A 480 19.51 1.45 0.43
CA TYR A 480 19.91 0.07 0.20
C TYR A 480 21.29 0.02 -0.48
N SER A 481 22.24 -0.69 0.12
CA SER A 481 23.64 -0.74 -0.32
C SER A 481 24.16 -2.18 -0.28
N PRO A 482 23.99 -2.95 -1.36
CA PRO A 482 24.36 -4.36 -1.39
C PRO A 482 25.88 -4.62 -1.43
N ASP A 483 26.69 -3.64 -1.85
CA ASP A 483 28.13 -3.84 -1.99
C ASP A 483 28.86 -3.85 -0.63
N LEU A 484 28.32 -3.15 0.39
CA LEU A 484 28.90 -3.10 1.74
C LEU A 484 28.50 -4.29 2.63
N SER A 485 27.34 -4.92 2.36
CA SER A 485 26.90 -6.13 3.06
C SER A 485 27.72 -7.35 2.68
N PHE A 486 28.15 -7.40 1.41
CA PHE A 486 29.07 -8.38 0.88
C PHE A 486 30.44 -8.33 1.58
N GLU A 487 31.07 -7.16 1.66
CA GLU A 487 32.41 -7.02 2.27
C GLU A 487 32.42 -7.29 3.78
N ARG A 488 31.44 -6.79 4.53
CA ARG A 488 31.40 -7.00 5.99
C ARG A 488 30.99 -8.41 6.38
N GLY A 489 30.02 -9.02 5.68
CA GLY A 489 29.56 -10.38 5.93
C GLY A 489 30.62 -11.44 5.62
N LEU A 490 31.41 -11.23 4.55
CA LEU A 490 32.57 -12.08 4.27
C LEU A 490 33.73 -11.82 5.25
N ARG A 491 34.09 -10.56 5.55
CA ARG A 491 35.16 -10.25 6.53
C ARG A 491 34.87 -10.83 7.92
N LYS A 492 33.64 -10.72 8.45
CA LYS A 492 33.26 -11.30 9.75
C LYS A 492 33.42 -12.83 9.79
N ASN A 493 33.06 -13.54 8.72
CA ASN A 493 33.12 -15.00 8.67
C ASN A 493 34.51 -15.55 8.30
N LEU A 494 35.30 -14.82 7.50
CA LEU A 494 36.72 -15.14 7.25
C LEU A 494 37.54 -15.00 8.54
N ILE A 495 37.32 -13.93 9.32
CA ILE A 495 37.96 -13.74 10.63
C ILE A 495 37.52 -14.82 11.62
N ALA A 496 36.24 -15.21 11.64
CA ALA A 496 35.74 -16.28 12.50
C ALA A 496 36.30 -17.68 12.13
N ASN A 497 36.63 -17.92 10.85
CA ASN A 497 37.31 -19.15 10.42
C ASN A 497 38.84 -19.08 10.63
N GLN A 498 39.47 -17.91 10.51
CA GLN A 498 40.89 -17.70 10.86
C GLN A 498 41.14 -17.86 12.37
N ALA A 499 40.17 -17.50 13.22
CA ALA A 499 40.22 -17.77 14.67
C ALA A 499 40.22 -19.28 15.02
N LYS A 500 40.01 -20.18 14.04
CA LYS A 500 40.20 -21.63 14.20
C LYS A 500 41.51 -22.17 13.62
N GLU A 501 42.29 -21.37 12.89
CA GLU A 501 43.55 -21.81 12.26
C GLU A 501 44.79 -20.97 12.61
N GLN A 502 44.68 -19.84 13.33
CA GLN A 502 45.83 -19.03 13.79
C GLN A 502 45.91 -18.91 15.31
N PHE A 503 46.37 -19.98 15.96
CA PHE A 503 47.27 -19.87 17.11
C PHE A 503 48.67 -20.22 16.64
N ALA A 504 49.37 -19.26 16.01
CA ALA A 504 50.83 -19.25 15.87
C ALA A 504 51.31 -17.94 15.21
N LEU A 505 51.90 -17.04 16.04
CA LEU A 505 52.95 -16.03 15.74
C LEU A 505 52.57 -14.90 14.73
N ASP A 506 52.91 -13.62 14.90
CA ASP A 506 53.87 -12.92 15.75
C ASP A 506 53.41 -11.47 15.97
N GLU A 507 53.94 -10.86 17.03
CA GLU A 507 53.90 -9.43 17.33
C GLU A 507 54.73 -8.65 16.30
N ASP A 508 54.08 -7.81 15.50
CA ASP A 508 54.62 -6.48 15.17
C ASP A 508 53.55 -5.64 14.47
N GLY A 509 53.10 -4.62 15.17
CA GLY A 509 52.08 -3.69 14.71
C GLY A 509 52.64 -2.75 13.64
N ASN A 510 52.09 -2.83 12.43
CA ASN A 510 52.12 -1.69 11.51
C ASN A 510 50.91 -1.68 10.57
N LYS A 511 50.15 -0.56 10.55
CA LYS A 511 48.98 -0.34 9.70
C LYS A 511 49.32 0.65 8.59
N ASN A 512 49.30 0.21 7.34
CA ASN A 512 49.21 1.04 6.14
C ASN A 512 48.36 0.30 5.10
N VAL A 513 47.04 0.50 5.07
CA VAL A 513 46.17 -0.16 4.09
C VAL A 513 44.90 0.67 3.83
N GLU A 514 44.85 1.38 2.69
CA GLU A 514 43.58 1.81 2.07
C GLU A 514 43.54 1.58 0.54
N GLN A 515 44.57 0.93 -0.04
CA GLN A 515 44.59 0.52 -1.46
C GLN A 515 44.87 -0.97 -1.69
N SER A 516 45.07 -1.77 -0.63
CA SER A 516 45.38 -3.21 -0.73
C SER A 516 44.24 -4.17 -0.38
N ASP A 517 43.09 -3.67 0.09
CA ASP A 517 42.02 -4.51 0.64
C ASP A 517 41.18 -5.24 -0.42
N ASP A 518 40.77 -4.57 -1.51
CA ASP A 518 39.91 -5.16 -2.54
C ASP A 518 40.62 -6.25 -3.35
N LYS A 519 41.91 -6.03 -3.61
CA LYS A 519 42.73 -7.00 -4.33
C LYS A 519 42.97 -8.24 -3.47
N LEU A 520 43.29 -8.05 -2.19
CA LEU A 520 43.48 -9.15 -1.24
C LEU A 520 42.19 -9.97 -1.08
N PHE A 521 41.04 -9.29 -1.02
CA PHE A 521 39.71 -9.92 -0.92
C PHE A 521 39.33 -10.72 -2.16
N SER A 522 39.55 -10.16 -3.37
CA SER A 522 39.34 -10.90 -4.62
C SER A 522 40.29 -12.11 -4.73
N GLU A 523 41.53 -11.99 -4.27
CA GLU A 523 42.47 -13.13 -4.21
C GLU A 523 42.04 -14.22 -3.23
N GLU A 524 41.41 -13.86 -2.09
CA GLU A 524 40.83 -14.80 -1.14
C GLU A 524 39.59 -15.50 -1.69
N LEU A 525 38.67 -14.75 -2.32
CA LEU A 525 37.51 -15.32 -2.99
C LEU A 525 37.92 -16.28 -4.10
N THR A 526 38.90 -15.87 -4.91
CA THR A 526 39.45 -16.72 -5.97
C THR A 526 40.03 -18.02 -5.40
N ARG A 527 40.78 -17.94 -4.28
CA ARG A 527 41.29 -19.12 -3.57
C ARG A 527 40.18 -20.01 -3.02
N SER A 528 39.15 -19.41 -2.42
CA SER A 528 38.01 -20.12 -1.84
C SER A 528 37.20 -20.86 -2.90
N ILE A 529 36.86 -20.19 -4.00
CA ILE A 529 36.17 -20.78 -5.13
C ILE A 529 37.02 -21.90 -5.75
N ALA A 530 38.32 -21.67 -5.94
CA ALA A 530 39.24 -22.71 -6.44
C ALA A 530 39.25 -23.95 -5.53
N LYS A 531 39.28 -23.77 -4.21
CA LYS A 531 39.13 -24.88 -3.24
C LYS A 531 37.76 -25.55 -3.36
N GLY A 532 36.70 -24.79 -3.60
CA GLY A 532 35.36 -25.30 -3.90
C GLY A 532 35.32 -26.16 -5.17
N ILE A 533 36.05 -25.76 -6.21
CA ILE A 533 36.22 -26.50 -7.47
C ILE A 533 36.95 -27.82 -7.21
N SER A 534 38.12 -27.80 -6.57
CA SER A 534 38.89 -29.01 -6.25
C SER A 534 38.11 -29.98 -5.34
N ASN A 535 37.30 -29.45 -4.43
CA ASN A 535 36.42 -30.24 -3.56
C ASN A 535 35.08 -30.63 -4.20
N ARG A 536 34.83 -30.20 -5.44
CA ARG A 536 33.61 -30.44 -6.21
C ARG A 536 32.33 -30.07 -5.45
N MET A 537 32.37 -28.91 -4.80
CA MET A 537 31.28 -28.34 -4.03
C MET A 537 30.28 -27.67 -4.98
N ILE A 538 29.03 -28.12 -4.96
CA ILE A 538 27.94 -27.62 -5.81
C ILE A 538 26.89 -26.93 -4.95
N TYR A 539 26.63 -25.66 -5.25
CA TYR A 539 25.59 -24.85 -4.64
C TYR A 539 24.34 -24.84 -5.55
N VAL A 540 23.19 -25.20 -4.99
CA VAL A 540 21.88 -25.12 -5.65
C VAL A 540 21.04 -24.08 -4.93
N ASP A 541 20.70 -22.99 -5.63
CA ASP A 541 19.77 -22.00 -5.08
C ASP A 541 18.33 -22.53 -5.20
N GLY A 542 17.68 -22.74 -4.04
CA GLY A 542 16.30 -23.20 -3.97
C GLY A 542 15.26 -22.11 -3.74
N ASN A 543 15.68 -20.85 -3.65
CA ASN A 543 14.85 -19.66 -3.43
C ASN A 543 14.66 -18.86 -4.73
N ILE A 544 15.69 -18.83 -5.60
CA ILE A 544 15.69 -18.09 -6.86
C ILE A 544 15.55 -19.06 -8.02
N GLY A 545 14.30 -19.32 -8.39
CA GLY A 545 13.93 -20.23 -9.47
C GLY A 545 13.29 -21.54 -8.98
N ALA A 546 12.96 -22.46 -9.89
CA ALA A 546 12.48 -23.78 -9.47
C ALA A 546 13.67 -24.62 -9.03
N ARG A 547 13.52 -25.29 -7.89
CA ARG A 547 14.45 -26.35 -7.51
C ARG A 547 14.40 -27.45 -8.58
N PRO A 548 15.57 -27.85 -9.13
CA PRO A 548 15.61 -29.05 -9.95
C PRO A 548 15.04 -30.21 -9.16
N SER A 549 14.19 -30.99 -9.80
CA SER A 549 13.43 -32.01 -9.11
C SER A 549 14.26 -33.29 -8.92
N ASP A 550 15.30 -33.48 -9.75
CA ASP A 550 16.28 -34.56 -9.65
C ASP A 550 17.69 -34.00 -9.40
N LEU A 551 18.05 -33.90 -8.11
CA LEU A 551 19.37 -33.45 -7.67
C LEU A 551 20.35 -34.59 -7.44
N GLU A 552 19.89 -35.84 -7.49
CA GLU A 552 20.75 -37.02 -7.36
C GLU A 552 21.70 -37.11 -8.54
N ALA A 553 21.27 -36.69 -9.74
CA ALA A 553 22.13 -36.60 -10.92
C ALA A 553 23.38 -35.73 -10.71
N LEU A 554 23.28 -34.68 -9.88
CA LEU A 554 24.42 -33.81 -9.55
C LEU A 554 25.36 -34.46 -8.52
N LYS A 555 24.92 -35.49 -7.80
CA LYS A 555 25.72 -36.20 -6.79
C LYS A 555 26.57 -37.32 -7.37
N TYR A 556 26.42 -37.65 -8.67
CA TYR A 556 27.29 -38.64 -9.30
C TYR A 556 28.78 -38.24 -9.20
N GLY A 557 29.64 -39.25 -8.97
CA GLY A 557 31.05 -39.03 -8.71
C GLY A 557 31.33 -38.54 -7.28
N LYS A 558 32.33 -37.67 -7.11
CA LYS A 558 32.75 -37.12 -5.80
C LYS A 558 32.10 -35.76 -5.47
N ASN A 559 30.97 -35.44 -6.12
CA ASN A 559 30.32 -34.14 -6.00
C ASN A 559 29.62 -33.98 -4.64
N LYS A 560 29.74 -32.79 -4.04
CA LYS A 560 29.08 -32.43 -2.78
C LYS A 560 28.02 -31.37 -3.04
N VAL A 561 26.77 -31.81 -3.20
CA VAL A 561 25.63 -30.94 -3.52
C VAL A 561 24.98 -30.40 -2.25
N ARG A 562 24.80 -29.08 -2.16
CA ARG A 562 24.07 -28.42 -1.07
C ARG A 562 22.98 -27.52 -1.64
N ILE A 563 21.81 -27.58 -1.01
CA ILE A 563 20.61 -26.84 -1.43
C ILE A 563 20.23 -25.90 -0.30
N TYR A 564 19.91 -24.66 -0.63
CA TYR A 564 19.53 -23.65 0.34
C TYR A 564 18.18 -23.05 -0.01
N SER A 565 17.28 -22.98 0.98
CA SER A 565 15.90 -22.51 0.80
C SER A 565 15.71 -21.02 1.05
N THR A 566 16.71 -20.33 1.61
CA THR A 566 16.64 -18.89 1.94
C THR A 566 17.27 -18.00 0.87
N GLY A 567 17.98 -18.59 -0.09
CA GLY A 567 18.67 -17.90 -1.20
C GLY A 567 20.13 -17.63 -0.91
N PHE A 568 20.93 -17.33 -1.94
CA PHE A 568 22.37 -17.11 -1.75
C PHE A 568 22.72 -15.85 -0.96
N MET A 569 21.84 -14.86 -0.87
CA MET A 569 22.06 -13.65 -0.04
C MET A 569 22.27 -14.00 1.44
N ASP A 570 21.55 -15.00 1.94
CA ASP A 570 21.68 -15.47 3.34
C ASP A 570 22.76 -16.56 3.51
N ASN A 571 23.45 -16.93 2.42
CA ASN A 571 24.39 -18.05 2.37
C ASN A 571 25.63 -17.72 1.52
N LEU A 572 26.10 -16.47 1.57
CA LEU A 572 27.21 -15.98 0.75
C LEU A 572 28.48 -16.81 0.98
N ASP A 573 28.80 -17.11 2.24
CA ASP A 573 29.93 -17.97 2.60
C ASP A 573 29.89 -19.31 1.86
N ARG A 574 28.71 -19.94 1.80
CA ARG A 574 28.50 -21.23 1.16
C ARG A 574 28.58 -21.13 -0.36
N LEU A 575 28.09 -20.04 -0.94
CA LEU A 575 28.23 -19.77 -2.38
C LEU A 575 29.71 -19.63 -2.75
N PHE A 576 30.47 -18.79 -2.05
CA PHE A 576 31.87 -18.52 -2.38
C PHE A 576 32.82 -19.66 -1.99
N ASN A 577 32.41 -20.58 -1.12
CA ASN A 577 33.09 -21.86 -0.88
C ASN A 577 32.66 -22.98 -1.87
N SER A 578 31.76 -22.68 -2.80
CA SER A 578 31.33 -23.62 -3.83
C SER A 578 32.06 -23.38 -5.15
N GLY A 579 32.37 -24.48 -5.86
CA GLY A 579 32.98 -24.40 -7.18
C GLY A 579 31.97 -24.23 -8.32
N LEU A 580 30.72 -24.65 -8.11
CA LEU A 580 29.66 -24.61 -9.11
C LEU A 580 28.33 -24.13 -8.52
N LEU A 581 27.77 -23.08 -9.12
CA LEU A 581 26.41 -22.59 -8.91
C LEU A 581 25.46 -23.17 -9.96
N VAL A 582 24.42 -23.87 -9.53
CA VAL A 582 23.34 -24.38 -10.40
C VAL A 582 22.09 -23.53 -10.24
N MET A 583 21.58 -23.01 -11.35
CA MET A 583 20.38 -22.17 -11.37
C MET A 583 19.37 -22.68 -12.39
N GLN A 584 18.10 -22.71 -12.01
CA GLN A 584 17.00 -23.11 -12.89
C GLN A 584 15.87 -22.09 -12.86
N TYR A 585 15.55 -21.51 -14.02
CA TYR A 585 14.45 -20.58 -14.13
C TYR A 585 13.09 -21.28 -14.10
N ALA A 586 12.11 -20.66 -13.44
CA ALA A 586 10.70 -21.05 -13.48
C ALA A 586 9.76 -19.84 -13.43
N ILE A 587 8.56 -20.03 -14.00
CA ILE A 587 7.52 -19.01 -14.13
C ILE A 587 7.03 -18.60 -12.74
N GLY A 588 6.82 -17.29 -12.54
CA GLY A 588 6.24 -16.73 -11.31
C GLY A 588 7.19 -16.69 -10.11
N GLN A 589 8.47 -17.01 -10.31
CA GLN A 589 9.49 -16.88 -9.27
C GLN A 589 10.01 -15.43 -9.17
N PRO A 590 10.44 -14.98 -7.97
CA PRO A 590 11.03 -13.67 -7.79
C PRO A 590 12.23 -13.44 -8.72
N GLU A 591 12.35 -12.22 -9.26
CA GLU A 591 13.51 -11.83 -10.06
C GLU A 591 14.72 -11.58 -9.16
N LEU A 592 15.92 -11.83 -9.71
CA LEU A 592 17.16 -11.36 -9.09
C LEU A 592 17.13 -9.84 -9.03
N THR A 593 17.29 -9.29 -7.83
CA THR A 593 17.60 -7.88 -7.60
C THR A 593 18.97 -7.53 -8.21
N ASP A 594 19.24 -6.24 -8.46
CA ASP A 594 20.56 -5.82 -8.95
C ASP A 594 21.70 -6.16 -7.96
N ALA A 595 21.38 -6.20 -6.66
CA ALA A 595 22.25 -6.69 -5.60
C ALA A 595 22.65 -8.16 -5.77
N GLU A 596 21.65 -9.02 -5.92
CA GLU A 596 21.83 -10.44 -6.14
C GLU A 596 22.63 -10.71 -7.43
N TYR A 597 22.37 -9.93 -8.49
CA TYR A 597 23.14 -10.01 -9.73
C TYR A 597 24.60 -9.55 -9.56
N SER A 598 24.87 -8.50 -8.77
CA SER A 598 26.23 -8.04 -8.44
C SER A 598 27.05 -9.15 -7.77
N ILE A 599 26.43 -9.89 -6.84
CA ILE A 599 27.07 -11.03 -6.17
C ILE A 599 27.39 -12.17 -7.14
N ILE A 600 26.47 -12.50 -8.06
CA ILE A 600 26.74 -13.50 -9.10
C ILE A 600 27.90 -13.02 -9.99
N ARG A 601 27.96 -11.72 -10.33
CA ARG A 601 29.10 -11.16 -11.07
C ARG A 601 30.40 -11.28 -10.30
N GLN A 602 30.41 -11.04 -8.99
CA GLN A 602 31.60 -11.25 -8.16
C GLN A 602 32.01 -12.72 -8.15
N TYR A 603 31.05 -13.63 -8.02
CA TYR A 603 31.31 -15.07 -8.14
C TYR A 603 31.93 -15.42 -9.51
N ILE A 604 31.43 -14.84 -10.61
CA ILE A 604 31.99 -15.02 -11.96
C ILE A 604 33.41 -14.44 -12.05
N VAL A 605 33.64 -13.18 -11.67
CA VAL A 605 34.94 -12.51 -11.80
C VAL A 605 36.04 -13.26 -11.03
N ASN A 606 35.70 -13.84 -9.88
CA ASN A 606 36.61 -14.65 -9.07
C ASN A 606 36.70 -16.12 -9.51
N GLY A 607 36.24 -16.44 -10.73
CA GLY A 607 36.41 -17.74 -11.33
C GLY A 607 35.40 -18.78 -10.85
N GLY A 608 34.15 -18.40 -10.59
CA GLY A 608 33.06 -19.33 -10.33
C GLY A 608 32.64 -20.14 -11.57
N ARG A 609 31.85 -21.20 -11.36
CA ARG A 609 31.26 -22.02 -12.44
C ARG A 609 29.75 -21.96 -12.38
N ILE A 610 29.09 -21.90 -13.53
CA ILE A 610 27.63 -21.79 -13.59
C ILE A 610 27.04 -22.85 -14.52
N LEU A 611 26.07 -23.61 -14.02
CA LEU A 611 25.15 -24.39 -14.83
C LEU A 611 23.80 -23.69 -14.84
N LEU A 612 23.41 -23.14 -15.99
CA LEU A 612 22.22 -22.34 -16.14
C LEU A 612 21.16 -23.07 -16.97
N LEU A 613 20.04 -23.42 -16.34
CA LEU A 613 18.90 -24.10 -16.97
C LEU A 613 17.76 -23.11 -17.23
N CYS A 614 17.41 -22.87 -18.50
CA CYS A 614 16.43 -21.86 -18.88
C CYS A 614 15.44 -22.36 -19.95
N PRO A 615 14.12 -22.42 -19.68
CA PRO A 615 13.10 -22.91 -20.63
C PRO A 615 12.70 -21.95 -21.78
N ALA A 616 12.55 -22.51 -22.99
CA ALA A 616 12.23 -21.83 -24.26
C ALA A 616 10.83 -21.18 -24.37
N TRP A 617 9.78 -21.94 -24.09
CA TRP A 617 8.37 -21.55 -24.15
C TRP A 617 7.91 -20.38 -23.25
N VAL A 618 8.72 -19.88 -22.32
CA VAL A 618 8.29 -18.84 -21.37
C VAL A 618 8.32 -17.43 -21.97
N TRP A 619 9.08 -17.22 -23.04
CA TRP A 619 9.53 -15.88 -23.44
C TRP A 619 8.53 -15.04 -24.23
N THR A 620 7.64 -15.63 -25.02
CA THR A 620 6.74 -14.86 -25.89
C THR A 620 5.27 -14.89 -25.46
N HIS A 621 4.86 -15.89 -24.67
CA HIS A 621 3.45 -16.08 -24.32
C HIS A 621 3.10 -15.84 -22.84
N TYR A 622 4.08 -15.83 -21.92
CA TYR A 622 3.77 -15.93 -20.48
C TYR A 622 4.23 -14.77 -19.58
N ASP A 623 5.37 -14.11 -19.82
CA ASP A 623 5.87 -13.02 -18.94
C ASP A 623 5.76 -11.61 -19.57
N LYS A 624 5.45 -11.49 -20.88
CA LYS A 624 5.34 -10.23 -21.66
C LYS A 624 6.55 -9.25 -21.55
N LYS A 625 7.68 -9.68 -20.99
CA LYS A 625 8.88 -8.83 -20.77
C LYS A 625 9.85 -8.88 -21.95
N PRO A 626 10.57 -7.77 -22.23
CA PRO A 626 11.71 -7.78 -23.12
C PRO A 626 12.81 -8.76 -22.65
N LEU A 627 13.38 -9.51 -23.60
CA LEU A 627 14.32 -10.61 -23.34
C LEU A 627 15.64 -10.15 -22.69
N ASP A 628 16.02 -8.91 -22.97
CA ASP A 628 17.19 -8.22 -22.43
C ASP A 628 17.06 -7.87 -20.94
N ARG A 629 15.83 -7.83 -20.41
CA ARG A 629 15.54 -7.54 -19.00
C ARG A 629 15.58 -8.77 -18.10
N LEU A 630 15.51 -9.98 -18.66
CA LEU A 630 15.55 -11.24 -17.90
C LEU A 630 16.92 -11.41 -17.20
N PRO A 631 16.97 -11.63 -15.87
CA PRO A 631 18.23 -11.75 -15.14
C PRO A 631 19.19 -12.82 -15.67
N TYR A 632 18.66 -13.98 -16.06
CA TYR A 632 19.45 -15.08 -16.64
C TYR A 632 20.07 -14.75 -18.00
N ALA A 633 19.43 -13.87 -18.79
CA ALA A 633 19.99 -13.34 -20.02
C ALA A 633 21.15 -12.36 -19.74
N ARG A 634 21.13 -11.66 -18.61
CA ARG A 634 22.25 -10.80 -18.16
C ARG A 634 23.46 -11.65 -17.74
N ILE A 635 23.24 -12.75 -17.00
CA ILE A 635 24.31 -13.71 -16.62
C ILE A 635 24.97 -14.30 -17.88
N ALA A 636 24.18 -14.79 -18.84
CA ALA A 636 24.72 -15.33 -20.09
C ALA A 636 25.54 -14.29 -20.88
N ARG A 637 25.09 -13.02 -20.87
CA ARG A 637 25.77 -11.90 -21.53
C ARG A 637 27.16 -11.62 -20.94
N ASP A 638 27.37 -11.87 -19.65
CA ASP A 638 28.68 -11.73 -19.02
C ASP A 638 29.72 -12.70 -19.60
N PHE A 639 29.28 -13.76 -20.28
CA PHE A 639 30.13 -14.70 -21.02
C PHE A 639 30.07 -14.49 -22.55
N GLY A 640 29.50 -13.37 -23.03
CA GLY A 640 29.34 -13.10 -24.46
C GLY A 640 28.24 -13.92 -25.15
N LEU A 641 27.36 -14.57 -24.38
CA LEU A 641 26.23 -15.34 -24.90
C LEU A 641 24.97 -14.50 -24.93
N LYS A 642 24.17 -14.63 -25.98
CA LYS A 642 22.91 -13.89 -26.13
C LYS A 642 21.76 -14.87 -26.35
N MET A 643 20.80 -14.85 -25.43
CA MET A 643 19.56 -15.60 -25.59
C MET A 643 18.69 -14.91 -26.65
N SER A 644 18.01 -15.69 -27.49
CA SER A 644 17.17 -15.20 -28.59
C SER A 644 15.72 -15.62 -28.37
N SER A 645 14.74 -14.85 -28.86
CA SER A 645 13.32 -15.25 -28.81
C SER A 645 12.98 -16.42 -29.74
N GLN A 646 13.93 -16.86 -30.56
CA GLN A 646 13.78 -17.97 -31.49
C GLN A 646 14.04 -19.32 -30.83
N TYR A 647 13.54 -20.37 -31.47
CA TYR A 647 13.59 -21.73 -30.97
C TYR A 647 14.44 -22.65 -31.83
N VAL A 648 15.07 -23.61 -31.16
CA VAL A 648 15.74 -24.76 -31.77
C VAL A 648 14.87 -25.99 -31.54
N LYS A 649 14.58 -26.75 -32.59
CA LYS A 649 13.68 -27.92 -32.55
C LYS A 649 14.41 -29.17 -33.03
N PRO A 650 13.93 -30.37 -32.66
CA PRO A 650 14.51 -31.62 -33.15
C PRO A 650 14.39 -31.73 -34.69
N PRO A 651 15.28 -32.48 -35.35
CA PRO A 651 16.39 -33.24 -34.78
C PRO A 651 17.57 -32.34 -34.38
N MET A 652 18.08 -32.53 -33.16
CA MET A 652 19.27 -31.86 -32.65
C MET A 652 20.36 -32.90 -32.39
N LYS A 653 21.61 -32.47 -32.47
CA LYS A 653 22.78 -33.34 -32.26
C LYS A 653 23.79 -32.68 -31.34
N THR A 654 24.46 -33.51 -30.54
CA THR A 654 25.65 -33.07 -29.82
C THR A 654 26.80 -32.89 -30.81
N VAL A 655 27.28 -31.67 -30.96
CA VAL A 655 28.36 -31.31 -31.91
C VAL A 655 29.74 -31.33 -31.27
N HIS A 656 29.83 -31.14 -29.95
CA HIS A 656 31.11 -31.20 -29.24
C HIS A 656 31.46 -32.65 -28.81
N PRO A 657 32.64 -33.19 -29.17
CA PRO A 657 33.01 -34.59 -28.89
C PRO A 657 32.92 -34.99 -27.42
N ASP A 658 33.39 -34.13 -26.52
CA ASP A 658 33.45 -34.41 -25.07
C ASP A 658 32.06 -34.62 -24.43
N PHE A 659 31.03 -34.07 -25.05
CA PHE A 659 29.65 -34.07 -24.54
C PHE A 659 28.76 -35.12 -25.23
N LYS A 660 29.32 -35.99 -26.09
CA LYS A 660 28.54 -37.09 -26.68
C LYS A 660 28.08 -38.06 -25.59
N VAL A 661 26.80 -38.44 -25.64
CA VAL A 661 26.15 -39.34 -24.67
C VAL A 661 25.44 -40.47 -25.40
N SER A 662 25.17 -41.56 -24.69
CA SER A 662 24.28 -42.62 -25.17
C SER A 662 22.84 -42.07 -25.26
N ASN A 663 22.11 -42.40 -26.34
CA ASN A 663 20.71 -42.00 -26.56
C ASN A 663 20.40 -40.50 -26.34
N PRO A 664 21.04 -39.57 -27.07
CA PRO A 664 20.83 -38.12 -26.87
C PRO A 664 19.37 -37.68 -27.06
N ASP A 665 18.57 -38.41 -27.84
CA ASP A 665 17.15 -38.11 -28.07
C ASP A 665 16.30 -38.06 -26.78
N GLU A 666 16.71 -38.78 -25.72
CA GLU A 666 16.01 -38.78 -24.42
C GLU A 666 15.93 -37.38 -23.77
N ILE A 667 16.91 -36.52 -24.06
CA ILE A 667 17.02 -35.15 -23.56
C ILE A 667 16.90 -34.09 -24.66
N LEU A 668 17.05 -34.46 -25.93
CA LEU A 668 17.00 -33.56 -27.07
C LEU A 668 15.66 -33.58 -27.84
N ASN A 669 14.66 -34.38 -27.46
CA ASN A 669 13.35 -34.41 -28.14
C ASN A 669 12.40 -33.24 -27.77
N GLY A 670 12.94 -32.08 -27.37
CA GLY A 670 12.20 -30.92 -26.87
C GLY A 670 12.39 -29.66 -27.72
N THR A 671 11.62 -28.61 -27.41
CA THR A 671 11.88 -27.27 -27.97
C THR A 671 12.78 -26.49 -27.03
N PHE A 672 13.91 -26.04 -27.55
CA PHE A 672 14.94 -25.32 -26.82
C PHE A 672 15.01 -23.86 -27.24
N SER A 673 15.52 -23.04 -26.34
CA SER A 673 15.91 -21.66 -26.60
C SER A 673 17.11 -21.62 -27.53
N ARG A 674 17.08 -20.74 -28.54
CA ARG A 674 18.26 -20.45 -29.33
C ARG A 674 19.23 -19.57 -28.52
N ILE A 675 20.51 -19.97 -28.54
CA ILE A 675 21.61 -19.24 -27.90
C ILE A 675 22.55 -18.77 -29.00
N GLU A 676 22.63 -17.45 -29.17
CA GLU A 676 23.61 -16.78 -30.04
C GLU A 676 24.96 -16.71 -29.30
N TYR A 677 26.02 -17.09 -30.00
CA TYR A 677 27.39 -17.08 -29.48
C TYR A 677 28.37 -16.78 -30.63
N GLN A 678 29.59 -16.37 -30.28
CA GLN A 678 30.67 -16.18 -31.26
C GLN A 678 31.61 -17.38 -31.20
N ARG A 679 31.68 -18.17 -32.28
CA ARG A 679 32.54 -19.36 -32.31
C ARG A 679 34.01 -18.94 -32.21
N ASN A 680 34.64 -19.24 -31.07
CA ASN A 680 36.04 -18.97 -30.76
C ASN A 680 36.53 -19.95 -29.67
N SER A 681 37.77 -19.80 -29.19
CA SER A 681 38.34 -20.65 -28.14
C SER A 681 37.65 -20.53 -26.78
N PHE A 682 36.85 -19.49 -26.57
CA PHE A 682 36.20 -19.18 -25.30
C PHE A 682 34.70 -19.47 -25.29
N SER A 683 34.07 -19.76 -26.43
CA SER A 683 32.67 -20.21 -26.48
C SER A 683 32.41 -21.13 -27.66
N PHE A 684 31.75 -22.25 -27.38
CA PHE A 684 31.48 -23.30 -28.35
C PHE A 684 30.11 -23.96 -28.12
N PRO A 685 29.46 -24.40 -29.20
CA PRO A 685 28.17 -25.07 -29.11
C PRO A 685 28.39 -26.50 -28.61
N ILE A 686 27.53 -26.96 -27.72
CA ILE A 686 27.46 -28.37 -27.34
C ILE A 686 26.39 -29.08 -28.15
N VAL A 687 25.23 -28.45 -28.35
CA VAL A 687 24.08 -28.99 -29.10
C VAL A 687 23.62 -27.98 -30.15
N GLU A 688 23.43 -28.45 -31.39
CA GLU A 688 22.87 -27.67 -32.51
C GLU A 688 21.75 -28.44 -33.22
N ASP A 689 20.85 -27.71 -33.90
CA ASP A 689 19.97 -28.31 -34.90
C ASP A 689 20.67 -28.54 -36.25
N GLN A 690 19.90 -29.04 -37.22
CA GLN A 690 20.32 -29.21 -38.61
C GLN A 690 20.77 -27.91 -39.31
N ASN A 691 20.34 -26.74 -38.84
CA ASN A 691 20.68 -25.43 -39.40
C ASN A 691 21.91 -24.80 -38.72
N GLY A 692 22.52 -25.49 -37.75
CA GLY A 692 23.65 -24.97 -36.97
C GLY A 692 23.25 -23.97 -35.88
N TYR A 693 21.97 -23.92 -35.48
CA TYR A 693 21.52 -23.09 -34.37
C TYR A 693 21.72 -23.80 -33.05
N ALA A 694 22.47 -23.18 -32.14
CA ALA A 694 22.81 -23.76 -30.86
C ALA A 694 21.68 -23.66 -29.83
N SER A 695 21.43 -24.76 -29.11
CA SER A 695 20.49 -24.87 -28.00
C SER A 695 21.18 -25.08 -26.64
N VAL A 696 22.44 -25.50 -26.67
CA VAL A 696 23.31 -25.63 -25.49
C VAL A 696 24.68 -25.10 -25.86
N VAL A 697 25.18 -24.14 -25.09
CA VAL A 697 26.47 -23.48 -25.35
C VAL A 697 27.30 -23.45 -24.08
N ALA A 698 28.58 -23.81 -24.22
CA ALA A 698 29.58 -23.62 -23.19
C ALA A 698 30.39 -22.36 -23.49
N ALA A 699 30.73 -21.61 -22.44
CA ALA A 699 31.61 -20.45 -22.56
C ALA A 699 32.49 -20.25 -21.34
N THR A 700 33.58 -19.52 -21.53
CA THR A 700 34.59 -19.22 -20.51
C THR A 700 34.91 -17.73 -20.51
N ARG A 701 35.16 -17.16 -19.33
CA ARG A 701 35.62 -15.77 -19.16
C ARG A 701 36.67 -15.72 -18.06
N GLY A 702 37.93 -15.49 -18.44
CA GLY A 702 39.05 -15.70 -17.52
C GLY A 702 39.00 -17.14 -17.00
N ASN A 703 39.09 -17.33 -15.69
CA ASN A 703 38.95 -18.65 -15.08
C ASN A 703 37.51 -19.13 -15.01
N ALA A 704 36.49 -18.27 -15.14
CA ALA A 704 35.08 -18.64 -15.00
C ALA A 704 34.58 -19.48 -16.18
N ARG A 705 33.60 -20.36 -15.93
CA ARG A 705 32.94 -21.14 -16.98
C ARG A 705 31.43 -21.18 -16.80
N ILE A 706 30.71 -21.27 -17.90
CA ILE A 706 29.26 -21.43 -17.93
C ILE A 706 28.84 -22.49 -18.94
N ILE A 707 27.81 -23.25 -18.61
CA ILE A 707 26.99 -23.99 -19.58
C ILE A 707 25.58 -23.42 -19.49
N VAL A 708 25.08 -22.92 -20.62
CA VAL A 708 23.70 -22.49 -20.77
C VAL A 708 22.93 -23.58 -21.49
N TRP A 709 21.96 -24.17 -20.81
CA TRP A 709 21.06 -25.19 -21.33
C TRP A 709 19.71 -24.55 -21.63
N GLY A 710 19.34 -24.45 -22.91
CA GLY A 710 18.14 -23.77 -23.40
C GLY A 710 16.80 -24.44 -23.08
N GLN A 711 16.75 -25.31 -22.08
CA GLN A 711 15.52 -25.90 -21.55
C GLN A 711 15.64 -26.10 -20.01
N ASN A 712 14.64 -26.66 -19.35
CA ASN A 712 14.70 -27.05 -17.92
C ASN A 712 14.53 -28.56 -17.71
N ASN A 713 14.72 -29.36 -18.76
CA ASN A 713 14.54 -30.81 -18.73
C ASN A 713 15.77 -31.58 -18.23
N LEU A 714 16.95 -30.96 -18.17
CA LEU A 714 18.22 -31.63 -17.85
C LEU A 714 18.26 -32.20 -16.43
N LEU A 715 17.50 -31.67 -15.48
CA LEU A 715 17.45 -32.13 -14.08
C LEU A 715 15.99 -32.37 -13.62
N SER A 716 15.18 -32.98 -14.49
CA SER A 716 13.74 -33.23 -14.26
C SER A 716 13.43 -34.64 -13.75
N ASN A 717 12.31 -34.81 -13.04
CA ASN A 717 11.82 -36.06 -12.45
C ASN A 717 11.52 -37.10 -13.54
N LYS A 718 12.56 -37.84 -13.95
CA LYS A 718 12.55 -39.04 -14.81
C LYS A 718 13.98 -39.49 -15.19
N LEU A 719 15.03 -38.96 -14.54
CA LEU A 719 16.41 -39.14 -14.98
C LEU A 719 16.96 -40.54 -14.71
N GLU A 720 16.47 -41.21 -13.67
CA GLU A 720 16.76 -42.63 -13.41
C GLU A 720 16.36 -43.56 -14.59
N ALA A 721 15.44 -43.10 -15.45
CA ALA A 721 15.02 -43.82 -16.65
C ALA A 721 15.73 -43.35 -17.94
N LYS A 722 16.65 -42.38 -17.86
CA LYS A 722 17.28 -41.71 -19.01
C LYS A 722 18.80 -41.65 -18.89
N ARG A 723 19.47 -42.70 -19.38
CA ARG A 723 20.93 -42.87 -19.28
C ARG A 723 21.70 -41.72 -19.94
N GLY A 724 21.20 -41.18 -21.06
CA GLY A 724 21.85 -40.08 -21.77
C GLY A 724 21.88 -38.77 -20.98
N ALA A 725 20.85 -38.54 -20.16
CA ALA A 725 20.77 -37.35 -19.31
C ALA A 725 21.82 -37.38 -18.19
N ALA A 726 21.97 -38.52 -17.51
CA ALA A 726 22.93 -38.69 -16.42
C ALA A 726 24.38 -38.57 -16.93
N GLU A 727 24.67 -39.16 -18.09
CA GLU A 727 25.97 -39.05 -18.76
C GLU A 727 26.26 -37.58 -19.14
N PHE A 728 25.27 -36.84 -19.62
CA PHE A 728 25.44 -35.43 -19.95
C PHE A 728 25.73 -34.59 -18.71
N VAL A 729 24.92 -34.75 -17.66
CA VAL A 729 25.11 -34.00 -16.40
C VAL A 729 26.50 -34.26 -15.84
N THR A 730 26.95 -35.51 -15.84
CA THR A 730 28.31 -35.87 -15.39
C THR A 730 29.37 -35.15 -16.21
N LYS A 731 29.31 -35.24 -17.54
CA LYS A 731 30.25 -34.56 -18.45
C LYS A 731 30.23 -33.04 -18.31
N ALA A 732 29.05 -32.44 -18.15
CA ALA A 732 28.87 -31.02 -17.96
C ALA A 732 29.47 -30.54 -16.64
N VAL A 733 29.20 -31.25 -15.54
CA VAL A 733 29.78 -30.92 -14.23
C VAL A 733 31.29 -31.14 -14.23
N ASP A 734 31.80 -32.19 -14.89
CA ASP A 734 33.25 -32.42 -15.04
C ASP A 734 33.93 -31.33 -15.84
N TRP A 735 33.33 -30.88 -16.94
CA TRP A 735 33.87 -29.77 -17.71
C TRP A 735 33.82 -28.45 -16.93
N LEU A 736 32.75 -28.21 -16.17
CA LEU A 736 32.66 -27.01 -15.33
C LEU A 736 33.71 -27.05 -14.22
N LEU A 737 33.86 -28.18 -13.53
CA LEU A 737 34.73 -28.31 -12.36
C LEU A 737 36.16 -28.78 -12.68
N SER A 738 36.54 -28.93 -13.95
CA SER A 738 37.94 -29.24 -14.28
C SER A 738 38.85 -28.04 -14.02
N GLU A 739 40.08 -28.32 -13.60
CA GLU A 739 41.05 -27.27 -13.30
C GLU A 739 41.35 -26.41 -14.55
N PRO A 740 41.71 -25.13 -14.36
CA PRO A 740 42.16 -24.29 -15.46
C PRO A 740 43.41 -24.89 -16.11
N ALA A 741 43.51 -24.88 -17.43
CA ALA A 741 44.72 -25.34 -18.12
C ALA A 741 45.94 -24.49 -17.68
N PRO A 742 47.13 -25.09 -17.47
CA PRO A 742 48.32 -24.33 -17.08
C PRO A 742 48.65 -23.29 -18.17
N GLY A 743 48.57 -21.99 -17.83
CA GLY A 743 48.90 -20.89 -18.75
C GLY A 743 47.81 -19.82 -18.95
N GLN A 744 46.62 -19.99 -18.37
CA GLN A 744 45.63 -18.91 -18.24
C GLN A 744 45.65 -18.39 -16.79
N LYS A 745 46.61 -17.49 -16.48
CA LYS A 745 46.62 -16.72 -15.23
C LYS A 745 46.56 -15.24 -15.55
#